data_AF-A0A8C3KJR4-F1
#
_entry.id   AF-A0A8C3KJR4-F1
#
_cell.length_a   1.000
_cell.length_b   1.000
_cell.length_c   1.000
_cell.angle_alpha   90.00
_cell.angle_beta   90.00
_cell.angle_gamma   90.00
#
_symmetry.space_group_name_H-M   'P 1'
#
loop_
_entity.id
_entity.type
_entity.pdbx_description
1 polymer ?
#
loop_
_entity_poly.entity_id
_entity_poly.type
_entity_poly.pdbx_seq_one_letter_code
_entity_poly.pdbx_strand_id
1 'polypeptide(L)'
;MQLIIDDSSCEVLNVMDSSGNTPLHWATKKNQVESVSLLLSRGANPNILNSNMMAPLHMAVQSLHNEIVKILVQHSSTDVNLEGEAGNTPIIVACYKDNPEALTLLIENGGKICKPNKTGCMPIHAAAFSGAKTCMEILLKKGEELGHSAKTHINFTNNGKCSPLHLAVQSGDLEMIKMCIEFGAQIDLKQNEKCTALHFAATQGATEIVKLMMSSYAGEESIIDAVDGNKETLLHRTALFDHYELAEYLISMGANIDSVDIEGRSPLLLATSCASWKIVNLLLSKGANVSLKDHLGRNFLHLTVLQPGGLQHLNEKFLQMEHIKNLVVDEDNEGCTPLHYACRQGVALSVNNLLSLNVSIYSKSRDKKSPLHFAASYGRINTCQRLIRDMKDTRLLNEGDKKGMTPLHLAAQNGHEKVVQFLLKRGALFLCDYKGWTALHHAAFGGYTRTMQIILDTNVKCTDKVDEEGNTALHLAAREGHAKAVRLLLDYGAKILFNKAVASFFHEAIHNRRKDVVSAVILHKRWEEAVVTFSHYSSANKCPLLEMVEYLPDSFKLVLDNCIIESSEEKTSRDFYIEYNFRYLQCPLTLNKKLKDGEDIFYEPLTTLNAMVRHNRMELLSHPVCKEYLLMKWMAYGFRAHLMNLGIYSLGLIPLTLLVTHIQPGRPLNGTEIYEARPLEYENSYFTRVCMCLVLIMSLLGICKEIFQLIQQKLKYLLDYSNLLDWTIYTTSIIFVSSLFINTPAHLQWECGAIAVYLSWMNFLLYLQRFENYGIYVVMFWEILRTLIRIAVVFFFLILAFGLSFFVLLGSQQTYSTPLLSVMKTFAMMLGDINYHDAFLDPLLSSELPYPFLSYTVLIIFTLLIPILLMNLLIGLAVGDIAEVQKYAALKRIAMQVNLHTNLEKKLPIWFLSRVDQESITVYPNRPRYCGFMSVFQYCFGCEDSATDAQSTDTTLELEVLKQKYRLKDISTLLEKQHDLIKLIIQKMEIVSEAEDEDSNDLFQHKFRKRQLEHKNSKWDTVLKAVKTNVSNPTTEKNNSFF
;
A
#
# COMPACT_ATOMS: atom_id res chain seq x y z
N MET A 1 -7.30 -62.26 10.38
CA MET A 1 -8.60 -61.68 9.94
C MET A 1 -9.77 -62.42 10.57
N GLN A 2 -9.91 -63.74 10.44
CA GLN A 2 -11.01 -64.52 11.09
C GLN A 2 -11.21 -64.19 12.59
N LEU A 3 -10.14 -64.20 13.39
CA LEU A 3 -10.19 -63.87 14.83
C LEU A 3 -10.64 -62.43 15.17
N ILE A 4 -10.57 -61.48 14.24
CA ILE A 4 -10.99 -60.07 14.46
C ILE A 4 -12.45 -59.87 14.01
N ILE A 5 -12.93 -60.71 13.09
CA ILE A 5 -14.20 -60.52 12.37
C ILE A 5 -15.36 -61.24 13.06
N ASP A 6 -15.10 -62.28 13.88
CA ASP A 6 -16.16 -63.05 14.53
C ASP A 6 -16.83 -62.31 15.72
N ASP A 7 -16.24 -61.21 16.21
CA ASP A 7 -16.75 -60.40 17.35
C ASP A 7 -17.21 -58.96 16.97
N SER A 8 -17.13 -58.57 15.69
CA SER A 8 -17.33 -57.16 15.27
C SER A 8 -18.64 -56.90 14.49
N SER A 9 -19.34 -55.80 14.80
CA SER A 9 -20.52 -55.33 14.05
C SER A 9 -20.17 -54.92 12.61
N CYS A 10 -21.15 -55.00 11.68
CA CYS A 10 -20.96 -54.65 10.26
C CYS A 10 -20.40 -53.23 10.02
N GLU A 11 -20.52 -52.33 11.00
CA GLU A 11 -19.98 -50.97 10.96
C GLU A 11 -18.45 -50.94 10.96
N VAL A 12 -17.77 -51.90 11.61
CA VAL A 12 -16.30 -51.96 11.70
C VAL A 12 -15.67 -52.28 10.34
N LEU A 13 -16.37 -53.04 9.49
CA LEU A 13 -15.88 -53.45 8.16
C LEU A 13 -15.88 -52.31 7.13
N ASN A 14 -16.58 -51.20 7.42
CA ASN A 14 -16.68 -50.02 6.55
C ASN A 14 -15.86 -48.83 7.06
N VAL A 15 -15.04 -49.01 8.11
CA VAL A 15 -14.16 -47.96 8.63
C VAL A 15 -13.12 -47.60 7.57
N MET A 16 -12.91 -46.31 7.38
CA MET A 16 -11.97 -45.76 6.41
C MET A 16 -10.66 -45.34 7.07
N ASP A 17 -9.53 -45.57 6.40
CA ASP A 17 -8.26 -44.98 6.79
C ASP A 17 -8.17 -43.48 6.43
N SER A 18 -7.03 -42.84 6.71
CA SER A 18 -6.79 -41.43 6.39
C SER A 18 -6.89 -41.07 4.89
N SER A 19 -6.86 -42.08 4.01
CA SER A 19 -7.04 -41.94 2.57
C SER A 19 -8.44 -42.34 2.09
N GLY A 20 -9.38 -42.57 3.01
CA GLY A 20 -10.74 -42.99 2.69
C GLY A 20 -10.85 -44.46 2.28
N ASN A 21 -9.78 -45.27 2.39
CA ASN A 21 -9.83 -46.67 1.96
C ASN A 21 -10.40 -47.56 3.07
N THR A 22 -11.37 -48.39 2.71
CA THR A 22 -11.90 -49.45 3.59
C THR A 22 -11.02 -50.71 3.54
N PRO A 23 -11.16 -51.65 4.49
CA PRO A 23 -10.49 -52.97 4.40
C PRO A 23 -10.71 -53.67 3.06
N LEU A 24 -11.88 -53.50 2.45
CA LEU A 24 -12.21 -54.03 1.13
C LEU A 24 -11.37 -53.39 0.02
N HIS A 25 -11.11 -52.07 0.07
CA HIS A 25 -10.19 -51.42 -0.86
C HIS A 25 -8.77 -51.98 -0.79
N TRP A 26 -8.27 -52.22 0.42
CA TRP A 26 -6.93 -52.79 0.62
C TRP A 26 -6.83 -54.24 0.15
N ALA A 27 -7.85 -55.06 0.44
CA ALA A 27 -7.94 -56.44 -0.05
C ALA A 27 -7.97 -56.48 -1.58
N THR A 28 -8.74 -55.60 -2.21
CA THR A 28 -8.76 -55.44 -3.68
C THR A 28 -7.41 -55.00 -4.23
N LYS A 29 -6.79 -53.94 -3.65
CA LYS A 29 -5.49 -53.41 -4.10
C LYS A 29 -4.34 -54.43 -4.02
N LYS A 30 -4.43 -55.38 -3.09
CA LYS A 30 -3.43 -56.43 -2.87
C LYS A 30 -3.75 -57.75 -3.58
N ASN A 31 -4.79 -57.77 -4.41
CA ASN A 31 -5.27 -58.95 -5.12
C ASN A 31 -5.61 -60.16 -4.22
N GLN A 32 -6.18 -59.92 -3.04
CA GLN A 32 -6.50 -60.96 -2.06
C GLN A 32 -7.93 -61.50 -2.23
N VAL A 33 -8.11 -62.40 -3.20
CA VAL A 33 -9.41 -62.97 -3.61
C VAL A 33 -10.21 -63.55 -2.44
N GLU A 34 -9.58 -64.38 -1.60
CA GLU A 34 -10.23 -65.01 -0.43
C GLU A 34 -10.63 -63.99 0.65
N SER A 35 -9.85 -62.92 0.80
CA SER A 35 -10.17 -61.87 1.76
C SER A 35 -11.32 -61.02 1.27
N VAL A 36 -11.40 -60.76 -0.03
CA VAL A 36 -12.54 -60.04 -0.65
C VAL A 36 -13.83 -60.86 -0.51
N SER A 37 -13.81 -62.15 -0.82
CA SER A 37 -15.01 -63.00 -0.69
C SER A 37 -15.47 -63.12 0.77
N LEU A 38 -14.54 -63.25 1.71
CA LEU A 38 -14.85 -63.26 3.13
C LEU A 38 -15.47 -61.93 3.59
N LEU A 39 -14.88 -60.79 3.23
CA LEU A 39 -15.37 -59.47 3.62
C LEU A 39 -16.78 -59.19 3.06
N LEU A 40 -17.05 -59.57 1.81
CA LEU A 40 -18.38 -59.43 1.19
C LEU A 40 -19.41 -60.35 1.85
N SER A 41 -19.06 -61.61 2.15
CA SER A 41 -19.96 -62.56 2.82
C SER A 41 -20.39 -62.10 4.23
N ARG A 42 -19.63 -61.19 4.84
CA ARG A 42 -19.88 -60.59 6.15
C ARG A 42 -20.51 -59.20 6.07
N GLY A 43 -20.93 -58.75 4.88
CA GLY A 43 -21.69 -57.51 4.70
C GLY A 43 -20.87 -56.23 4.51
N ALA A 44 -19.60 -56.31 4.11
CA ALA A 44 -18.83 -55.13 3.72
C ALA A 44 -19.48 -54.43 2.51
N ASN A 45 -19.59 -53.10 2.53
CA ASN A 45 -20.24 -52.34 1.46
C ASN A 45 -19.25 -52.07 0.29
N PRO A 46 -19.48 -52.61 -0.91
CA PRO A 46 -18.61 -52.45 -2.07
C PRO A 46 -18.75 -51.11 -2.79
N ASN A 47 -19.69 -50.24 -2.39
CA ASN A 47 -19.97 -48.97 -3.08
C ASN A 47 -19.36 -47.73 -2.40
N ILE A 48 -18.58 -47.92 -1.33
CA ILE A 48 -17.93 -46.80 -0.64
C ILE A 48 -16.80 -46.28 -1.53
N LEU A 49 -16.74 -44.96 -1.71
CA LEU A 49 -15.69 -44.29 -2.46
C LEU A 49 -14.57 -43.81 -1.52
N ASN A 50 -13.33 -44.05 -1.90
CA ASN A 50 -12.18 -43.48 -1.20
C ASN A 50 -11.95 -42.00 -1.54
N SER A 51 -10.88 -41.39 -1.00
CA SER A 51 -10.56 -39.97 -1.27
C SER A 51 -10.31 -39.63 -2.75
N ASN A 52 -9.94 -40.62 -3.57
CA ASN A 52 -9.81 -40.46 -5.02
C ASN A 52 -11.13 -40.70 -5.77
N MET A 53 -12.26 -40.76 -5.06
CA MET A 53 -13.57 -41.11 -5.63
C MET A 53 -13.56 -42.48 -6.33
N MET A 54 -12.78 -43.45 -5.84
CA MET A 54 -12.72 -44.79 -6.41
C MET A 54 -13.37 -45.79 -5.46
N ALA A 55 -14.28 -46.61 -5.99
CA ALA A 55 -14.83 -47.77 -5.28
C ALA A 55 -13.88 -48.98 -5.37
N PRO A 56 -14.03 -50.01 -4.52
CA PRO A 56 -13.34 -51.29 -4.68
C PRO A 56 -13.48 -51.86 -6.09
N LEU A 57 -14.67 -51.77 -6.72
CA LEU A 57 -14.87 -52.21 -8.10
C LEU A 57 -14.01 -51.42 -9.10
N HIS A 58 -13.97 -50.08 -8.99
CA HIS A 58 -13.13 -49.25 -9.84
C HIS A 58 -11.63 -49.58 -9.68
N MET A 59 -11.19 -49.83 -8.45
CA MET A 59 -9.80 -50.20 -8.14
C MET A 59 -9.44 -51.59 -8.68
N ALA A 60 -10.37 -52.55 -8.61
CA ALA A 60 -10.19 -53.89 -9.16
C ALA A 60 -9.99 -53.85 -10.68
N VAL A 61 -10.83 -53.07 -11.38
CA VAL A 61 -10.74 -52.87 -12.83
C VAL A 61 -9.44 -52.13 -13.19
N GLN A 62 -9.12 -51.05 -12.46
CA GLN A 62 -7.90 -50.27 -12.70
C GLN A 62 -6.61 -51.10 -12.52
N SER A 63 -6.63 -52.07 -11.60
CA SER A 63 -5.50 -52.94 -11.26
C SER A 63 -5.49 -54.25 -12.06
N LEU A 64 -6.42 -54.44 -13.01
CA LEU A 64 -6.55 -55.64 -13.86
C LEU A 64 -6.79 -56.94 -13.06
N HIS A 65 -7.55 -56.88 -11.97
CA HIS A 65 -7.85 -58.04 -11.12
C HIS A 65 -9.21 -58.67 -11.47
N ASN A 66 -9.25 -59.40 -12.59
CA ASN A 66 -10.49 -59.89 -13.20
C ASN A 66 -11.27 -60.87 -12.30
N GLU A 67 -10.58 -61.73 -11.54
CA GLU A 67 -11.23 -62.61 -10.55
C GLU A 67 -11.92 -61.84 -9.42
N ILE A 68 -11.35 -60.72 -8.99
CA ILE A 68 -11.97 -59.85 -7.98
C ILE A 68 -13.14 -59.08 -8.58
N VAL A 69 -13.04 -58.63 -9.84
CA VAL A 69 -14.15 -58.01 -10.57
C VAL A 69 -15.32 -58.99 -10.65
N LYS A 70 -15.07 -60.25 -11.00
CA LYS A 70 -16.09 -61.31 -11.06
C LYS A 70 -16.81 -61.49 -9.72
N ILE A 71 -16.06 -61.60 -8.63
CA ILE A 71 -16.63 -61.76 -7.28
C ILE A 71 -17.45 -60.52 -6.85
N LEU A 72 -16.93 -59.32 -7.09
CA LEU A 72 -17.61 -58.08 -6.72
C LEU A 72 -18.91 -57.90 -7.50
N VAL A 73 -18.90 -58.16 -8.81
CA VAL A 73 -20.05 -57.96 -9.68
C VAL A 73 -21.14 -59.02 -9.48
N GLN A 74 -20.79 -60.25 -9.07
CA GLN A 74 -21.76 -61.28 -8.69
C GLN A 74 -22.49 -60.97 -7.37
N HIS A 75 -21.96 -60.07 -6.55
CA HIS A 75 -22.57 -59.70 -5.27
C HIS A 75 -23.70 -58.68 -5.48
N SER A 76 -24.89 -58.97 -4.93
CA SER A 76 -26.12 -58.21 -5.21
C SER A 76 -26.10 -56.75 -4.72
N SER A 77 -25.22 -56.41 -3.78
CA SER A 77 -25.09 -55.05 -3.25
C SER A 77 -24.17 -54.14 -4.09
N THR A 78 -23.47 -54.66 -5.09
CA THR A 78 -22.50 -53.89 -5.88
C THR A 78 -23.19 -53.11 -7.00
N ASP A 79 -22.99 -51.79 -7.03
CA ASP A 79 -23.44 -50.95 -8.15
C ASP A 79 -22.38 -50.91 -9.25
N VAL A 80 -22.65 -51.64 -10.33
CA VAL A 80 -21.80 -51.75 -11.53
C VAL A 80 -21.68 -50.42 -12.28
N ASN A 81 -22.61 -49.48 -12.07
CA ASN A 81 -22.69 -48.19 -12.77
C ASN A 81 -22.33 -46.99 -11.89
N LEU A 82 -21.76 -47.25 -10.71
CA LEU A 82 -21.35 -46.23 -9.75
C LEU A 82 -20.37 -45.25 -10.41
N GLU A 83 -20.55 -43.95 -10.17
CA GLU A 83 -19.69 -42.92 -10.73
C GLU A 83 -18.54 -42.61 -9.80
N GLY A 84 -17.31 -42.78 -10.30
CA GLY A 84 -16.09 -42.42 -9.59
C GLY A 84 -15.53 -41.05 -9.96
N GLU A 85 -14.20 -40.94 -9.99
CA GLU A 85 -13.50 -39.72 -10.40
C GLU A 85 -13.95 -39.23 -11.78
N ALA A 86 -14.20 -37.91 -11.91
CA ALA A 86 -14.74 -37.28 -13.12
C ALA A 86 -16.08 -37.87 -13.65
N GLY A 87 -16.80 -38.64 -12.82
CA GLY A 87 -18.01 -39.36 -13.22
C GLY A 87 -17.73 -40.59 -14.09
N ASN A 88 -16.50 -41.12 -14.05
CA ASN A 88 -16.14 -42.34 -14.77
C ASN A 88 -16.84 -43.54 -14.14
N THR A 89 -17.51 -44.35 -14.96
CA THR A 89 -18.03 -45.65 -14.54
C THR A 89 -16.94 -46.73 -14.63
N PRO A 90 -17.11 -47.89 -13.97
CA PRO A 90 -16.16 -49.01 -14.07
C PRO A 90 -15.91 -49.46 -15.52
N ILE A 91 -16.92 -49.37 -16.40
CA ILE A 91 -16.77 -49.65 -17.83
C ILE A 91 -15.79 -48.68 -18.50
N ILE A 92 -15.90 -47.38 -18.22
CA ILE A 92 -14.99 -46.38 -18.78
C ILE A 92 -13.55 -46.64 -18.30
N VAL A 93 -13.37 -47.02 -17.03
CA VAL A 93 -12.06 -47.41 -16.48
C VAL A 93 -11.51 -48.66 -17.15
N ALA A 94 -12.36 -49.66 -17.45
CA ALA A 94 -11.95 -50.86 -18.18
C ALA A 94 -11.44 -50.54 -19.59
N CYS A 95 -12.11 -49.61 -20.29
CA CYS A 95 -11.71 -49.17 -21.62
C CYS A 95 -10.38 -48.39 -21.59
N TYR A 96 -10.18 -47.50 -20.62
CA TYR A 96 -8.90 -46.79 -20.46
C TYR A 96 -7.72 -47.71 -20.15
N LYS A 97 -7.97 -48.86 -19.52
CA LYS A 97 -6.94 -49.84 -19.15
C LYS A 97 -6.79 -50.99 -20.14
N ASP A 98 -7.55 -50.99 -21.23
CA ASP A 98 -7.62 -52.08 -22.21
C ASP A 98 -7.87 -53.45 -21.55
N ASN A 99 -8.92 -53.54 -20.73
CA ASN A 99 -9.31 -54.78 -20.04
C ASN A 99 -10.60 -55.37 -20.62
N PRO A 100 -10.50 -56.24 -21.65
CA PRO A 100 -11.68 -56.81 -22.31
C PRO A 100 -12.44 -57.78 -21.40
N GLU A 101 -11.74 -58.53 -20.54
CA GLU A 101 -12.34 -59.51 -19.62
C GLU A 101 -13.17 -58.83 -18.53
N ALA A 102 -12.66 -57.75 -17.92
CA ALA A 102 -13.46 -56.96 -16.99
C ALA A 102 -14.64 -56.28 -17.71
N LEU A 103 -14.43 -55.81 -18.94
CA LEU A 103 -15.49 -55.18 -19.73
C LEU A 103 -16.65 -56.14 -20.01
N THR A 104 -16.39 -57.38 -20.43
CA THR A 104 -17.46 -58.38 -20.67
C THR A 104 -18.21 -58.68 -19.38
N LEU A 105 -17.49 -58.91 -18.27
CA LEU A 105 -18.10 -59.17 -16.95
C LEU A 105 -18.99 -58.01 -16.47
N LEU A 106 -18.57 -56.76 -16.70
CA LEU A 106 -19.35 -55.58 -16.33
C LEU A 106 -20.60 -55.43 -17.21
N ILE A 107 -20.51 -55.70 -18.51
CA ILE A 107 -21.64 -55.62 -19.44
C ILE A 107 -22.69 -56.69 -19.15
N GLU A 108 -22.26 -57.94 -18.94
CA GLU A 108 -23.16 -59.08 -18.65
C GLU A 108 -24.00 -58.86 -17.38
N ASN A 109 -23.48 -58.08 -16.42
CA ASN A 109 -24.14 -57.79 -15.15
C ASN A 109 -24.77 -56.37 -15.09
N GLY A 110 -25.19 -55.83 -16.24
CA GLY A 110 -26.02 -54.61 -16.29
C GLY A 110 -25.25 -53.29 -16.37
N GLY A 111 -23.98 -53.32 -16.74
CA GLY A 111 -23.19 -52.11 -16.99
C GLY A 111 -23.65 -51.36 -18.25
N LYS A 112 -23.83 -50.03 -18.14
CA LYS A 112 -24.36 -49.17 -19.20
C LYS A 112 -23.26 -48.68 -20.14
N ILE A 113 -23.32 -49.13 -21.41
CA ILE A 113 -22.34 -48.84 -22.46
C ILE A 113 -22.44 -47.40 -23.00
N CYS A 114 -23.63 -46.78 -22.99
CA CYS A 114 -23.84 -45.44 -23.56
C CYS A 114 -23.93 -44.33 -22.49
N LYS A 115 -23.52 -44.59 -21.24
CA LYS A 115 -23.56 -43.58 -20.17
C LYS A 115 -22.32 -42.66 -20.27
N PRO A 116 -22.49 -41.35 -20.50
CA PRO A 116 -21.37 -40.42 -20.52
C PRO A 116 -20.88 -40.08 -19.11
N ASN A 117 -19.59 -39.80 -18.96
CA ASN A 117 -19.04 -39.18 -17.76
C ASN A 117 -19.30 -37.66 -17.73
N LYS A 118 -18.77 -36.93 -16.73
CA LYS A 118 -18.97 -35.46 -16.61
C LYS A 118 -18.45 -34.65 -17.80
N THR A 119 -17.47 -35.19 -18.53
CA THR A 119 -16.90 -34.57 -19.75
C THR A 119 -17.67 -34.93 -21.02
N GLY A 120 -18.74 -35.73 -20.93
CA GLY A 120 -19.46 -36.25 -22.09
C GLY A 120 -18.77 -37.43 -22.77
N CYS A 121 -17.64 -37.92 -22.23
CA CYS A 121 -16.93 -39.06 -22.79
C CYS A 121 -17.68 -40.35 -22.45
N MET A 122 -18.00 -41.11 -23.49
CA MET A 122 -18.58 -42.44 -23.41
C MET A 122 -17.48 -43.51 -23.45
N PRO A 123 -17.75 -44.77 -23.05
CA PRO A 123 -16.81 -45.89 -23.14
C PRO A 123 -16.06 -46.01 -24.48
N ILE A 124 -16.73 -45.79 -25.62
CA ILE A 124 -16.10 -45.83 -26.94
C ILE A 124 -15.00 -44.76 -27.12
N HIS A 125 -15.16 -43.59 -26.49
CA HIS A 125 -14.19 -42.50 -26.56
C HIS A 125 -12.95 -42.87 -25.74
N ALA A 126 -13.15 -43.50 -24.59
CA ALA A 126 -12.07 -44.02 -23.75
C ALA A 126 -11.30 -45.14 -24.46
N ALA A 127 -12.01 -46.07 -25.12
CA ALA A 127 -11.40 -47.15 -25.90
C ALA A 127 -10.59 -46.61 -27.10
N ALA A 128 -11.11 -45.58 -27.79
CA ALA A 128 -10.39 -44.91 -28.87
C ALA A 128 -9.12 -44.21 -28.38
N PHE A 129 -9.19 -43.50 -27.25
CA PHE A 129 -8.04 -42.81 -26.67
C PHE A 129 -6.96 -43.78 -26.17
N SER A 130 -7.33 -44.92 -25.59
CA SER A 130 -6.38 -45.90 -25.07
C SER A 130 -5.81 -46.87 -26.12
N GLY A 131 -6.37 -46.90 -27.34
CA GLY A 131 -6.01 -47.91 -28.35
C GLY A 131 -6.57 -49.30 -28.05
N ALA A 132 -7.60 -49.41 -27.21
CA ALA A 132 -8.18 -50.67 -26.75
C ALA A 132 -9.05 -51.33 -27.84
N LYS A 133 -8.41 -51.97 -28.81
CA LYS A 133 -9.02 -52.58 -30.02
C LYS A 133 -10.09 -53.61 -29.67
N THR A 134 -9.74 -54.57 -28.81
CA THR A 134 -10.66 -55.65 -28.40
C THR A 134 -11.85 -55.10 -27.61
N CYS A 135 -11.63 -54.11 -26.75
CA CYS A 135 -12.69 -53.40 -26.04
C CYS A 135 -13.61 -52.67 -27.01
N MET A 136 -13.08 -52.00 -28.04
CA MET A 136 -13.87 -51.31 -29.05
C MET A 136 -14.77 -52.27 -29.84
N GLU A 137 -14.26 -53.43 -30.26
CA GLU A 137 -15.06 -54.47 -30.93
C GLU A 137 -16.21 -54.97 -30.05
N ILE A 138 -15.94 -55.22 -28.76
CA ILE A 138 -16.96 -55.65 -27.79
C ILE A 138 -18.03 -54.56 -27.64
N LEU A 139 -17.63 -53.29 -27.51
CA LEU A 139 -18.55 -52.15 -27.38
C LEU A 139 -19.41 -51.93 -28.63
N LEU A 140 -18.82 -52.06 -29.83
CA LEU A 140 -19.56 -51.91 -31.09
C LEU A 140 -20.55 -53.05 -31.28
N LYS A 141 -20.14 -54.31 -31.08
CA LYS A 141 -21.01 -55.49 -31.17
C LYS A 141 -22.19 -55.42 -30.19
N LYS A 142 -21.93 -55.04 -28.93
CA LYS A 142 -23.00 -54.87 -27.93
C LYS A 142 -23.84 -53.60 -28.16
N GLY A 143 -23.27 -52.56 -28.77
CA GLY A 143 -24.03 -51.40 -29.22
C GLY A 143 -25.04 -51.73 -30.32
N GLU A 144 -24.69 -52.61 -31.25
CA GLU A 144 -25.60 -53.10 -32.29
C GLU A 144 -26.77 -53.91 -31.71
N GLU A 145 -26.51 -54.77 -30.72
CA GLU A 145 -27.56 -55.50 -30.00
C GLU A 145 -28.55 -54.56 -29.29
N LEU A 146 -28.09 -53.37 -28.87
CA LEU A 146 -28.90 -52.34 -28.21
C LEU A 146 -29.57 -51.35 -29.19
N GLY A 147 -29.43 -51.55 -30.51
CA GLY A 147 -30.11 -50.76 -31.54
C GLY A 147 -29.32 -49.57 -32.10
N HIS A 148 -28.04 -49.43 -31.78
CA HIS A 148 -27.14 -48.45 -32.40
C HIS A 148 -26.31 -49.11 -33.50
N SER A 149 -26.45 -48.69 -34.77
CA SER A 149 -25.57 -49.15 -35.84
C SER A 149 -24.10 -48.82 -35.52
N ALA A 150 -23.15 -49.69 -35.87
CA ALA A 150 -21.72 -49.41 -35.70
C ALA A 150 -21.31 -48.03 -36.27
N LYS A 151 -21.90 -47.63 -37.41
CA LYS A 151 -21.65 -46.33 -38.05
C LYS A 151 -22.16 -45.15 -37.23
N THR A 152 -23.30 -45.25 -36.55
CA THR A 152 -23.79 -44.17 -35.69
C THR A 152 -23.04 -44.13 -34.36
N HIS A 153 -22.70 -45.30 -33.83
CA HIS A 153 -22.00 -45.44 -32.56
C HIS A 153 -20.59 -44.83 -32.61
N ILE A 154 -19.79 -45.14 -33.65
CA ILE A 154 -18.42 -44.63 -33.79
C ILE A 154 -18.34 -43.11 -34.02
N ASN A 155 -19.45 -42.47 -34.37
CA ASN A 155 -19.56 -41.03 -34.64
C ASN A 155 -20.23 -40.26 -33.49
N PHE A 156 -20.45 -40.88 -32.32
CA PHE A 156 -20.85 -40.11 -31.14
C PHE A 156 -19.79 -39.08 -30.78
N THR A 157 -20.25 -38.00 -30.14
CA THR A 157 -19.37 -36.91 -29.75
C THR A 157 -19.54 -36.59 -28.28
N ASN A 158 -18.44 -36.21 -27.63
CA ASN A 158 -18.45 -35.72 -26.25
C ASN A 158 -18.87 -34.23 -26.16
N ASN A 159 -18.81 -33.63 -24.96
CA ASN A 159 -19.16 -32.22 -24.76
C ASN A 159 -18.32 -31.25 -25.62
N GLY A 160 -17.11 -31.68 -26.01
CA GLY A 160 -16.22 -30.94 -26.89
C GLY A 160 -16.58 -31.05 -28.37
N LYS A 161 -17.59 -31.84 -28.76
CA LYS A 161 -17.84 -32.34 -30.13
C LYS A 161 -16.70 -33.21 -30.68
N CYS A 162 -15.92 -33.82 -29.80
CA CYS A 162 -14.79 -34.67 -30.15
C CYS A 162 -15.32 -36.08 -30.47
N SER A 163 -15.03 -36.61 -31.65
CA SER A 163 -15.40 -37.99 -32.01
C SER A 163 -14.33 -39.00 -31.55
N PRO A 164 -14.66 -40.30 -31.42
CA PRO A 164 -13.67 -41.35 -31.18
C PRO A 164 -12.46 -41.28 -32.11
N LEU A 165 -12.67 -40.95 -33.39
CA LEU A 165 -11.56 -40.78 -34.34
C LEU A 165 -10.59 -39.66 -33.96
N HIS A 166 -11.07 -38.54 -33.40
CA HIS A 166 -10.20 -37.46 -32.92
C HIS A 166 -9.29 -37.95 -31.78
N LEU A 167 -9.85 -38.75 -30.86
CA LEU A 167 -9.12 -39.30 -29.73
C LEU A 167 -8.16 -40.43 -30.14
N ALA A 168 -8.52 -41.24 -31.12
CA ALA A 168 -7.65 -42.27 -31.70
C ALA A 168 -6.46 -41.64 -32.44
N VAL A 169 -6.68 -40.53 -33.17
CA VAL A 169 -5.59 -39.76 -33.76
C VAL A 169 -4.73 -39.13 -32.66
N GLN A 170 -5.34 -38.59 -31.60
CA GLN A 170 -4.60 -38.02 -30.48
C GLN A 170 -3.68 -39.04 -29.79
N SER A 171 -4.06 -40.32 -29.73
CA SER A 171 -3.25 -41.39 -29.15
C SER A 171 -2.16 -41.92 -30.09
N GLY A 172 -2.30 -41.72 -31.41
CA GLY A 172 -1.33 -42.13 -32.42
C GLY A 172 -1.39 -43.60 -32.81
N ASP A 173 -2.39 -44.37 -32.36
CA ASP A 173 -2.54 -45.80 -32.70
C ASP A 173 -3.10 -45.97 -34.13
N LEU A 174 -2.22 -46.30 -35.07
CA LEU A 174 -2.53 -46.46 -36.48
C LEU A 174 -3.60 -47.53 -36.75
N GLU A 175 -3.53 -48.67 -36.07
CA GLU A 175 -4.52 -49.73 -36.30
C GLU A 175 -5.86 -49.40 -35.67
N MET A 176 -5.88 -48.68 -34.54
CA MET A 176 -7.13 -48.18 -33.97
C MET A 176 -7.82 -47.19 -34.92
N ILE A 177 -7.05 -46.33 -35.57
CA ILE A 177 -7.56 -45.39 -36.57
C ILE A 177 -8.10 -46.14 -37.81
N LYS A 178 -7.38 -47.15 -38.31
CA LYS A 178 -7.88 -48.03 -39.39
C LYS A 178 -9.22 -48.67 -39.01
N MET A 179 -9.31 -49.23 -37.81
CA MET A 179 -10.53 -49.82 -37.29
C MET A 179 -11.68 -48.81 -37.23
N CYS A 180 -11.44 -47.58 -36.76
CA CYS A 180 -12.46 -46.53 -36.73
C CYS A 180 -12.96 -46.18 -38.14
N ILE A 181 -12.07 -46.11 -39.13
CA ILE A 181 -12.40 -45.82 -40.53
C ILE A 181 -13.21 -46.98 -41.15
N GLU A 182 -12.80 -48.24 -40.90
CA GLU A 182 -13.51 -49.44 -41.37
C GLU A 182 -14.96 -49.50 -40.85
N PHE A 183 -15.19 -49.09 -39.60
CA PHE A 183 -16.53 -49.00 -39.01
C PHE A 183 -17.32 -47.74 -39.41
N GLY A 184 -16.78 -46.91 -40.32
CA GLY A 184 -17.48 -45.78 -40.93
C GLY A 184 -17.37 -44.46 -40.15
N ALA A 185 -16.25 -44.22 -39.46
CA ALA A 185 -15.98 -42.94 -38.83
C ALA A 185 -15.85 -41.79 -39.85
N GLN A 186 -16.48 -40.66 -39.55
CA GLN A 186 -16.45 -39.47 -40.39
C GLN A 186 -15.18 -38.65 -40.11
N ILE A 187 -14.35 -38.47 -41.15
CA ILE A 187 -13.04 -37.79 -41.08
C ILE A 187 -13.21 -36.25 -41.07
N ASP A 188 -14.30 -35.76 -41.64
CA ASP A 188 -14.67 -34.35 -41.79
C ASP A 188 -15.39 -33.75 -40.56
N LEU A 189 -15.66 -34.56 -39.54
CA LEU A 189 -16.25 -34.06 -38.30
C LEU A 189 -15.35 -33.01 -37.65
N LYS A 190 -15.98 -31.92 -37.24
CA LYS A 190 -15.31 -30.76 -36.65
C LYS A 190 -15.63 -30.66 -35.16
N GLN A 191 -14.60 -30.54 -34.35
CA GLN A 191 -14.73 -30.25 -32.93
C GLN A 191 -15.18 -28.80 -32.68
N ASN A 192 -15.40 -28.38 -31.43
CA ASN A 192 -15.78 -27.00 -31.07
C ASN A 192 -14.86 -25.91 -31.64
N GLU A 193 -13.56 -26.18 -31.79
CA GLU A 193 -12.57 -25.29 -32.42
C GLU A 193 -12.54 -25.41 -33.95
N LYS A 194 -13.52 -26.09 -34.56
CA LYS A 194 -13.56 -26.44 -35.98
C LYS A 194 -12.39 -27.31 -36.50
N CYS A 195 -11.52 -27.78 -35.61
CA CYS A 195 -10.46 -28.74 -35.93
C CYS A 195 -11.06 -30.09 -36.35
N THR A 196 -10.49 -30.68 -37.40
CA THR A 196 -10.77 -32.08 -37.80
C THR A 196 -9.72 -33.02 -37.24
N ALA A 197 -9.98 -34.32 -37.24
CA ALA A 197 -8.99 -35.33 -36.84
C ALA A 197 -7.68 -35.24 -37.66
N LEU A 198 -7.76 -34.81 -38.94
CA LEU A 198 -6.57 -34.53 -39.76
C LEU A 198 -5.72 -33.38 -39.22
N HIS A 199 -6.30 -32.34 -38.62
CA HIS A 199 -5.53 -31.27 -38.00
C HIS A 199 -4.69 -31.80 -36.82
N PHE A 200 -5.26 -32.69 -35.99
CA PHE A 200 -4.51 -33.35 -34.91
C PHE A 200 -3.37 -34.23 -35.46
N ALA A 201 -3.62 -35.00 -36.52
CA ALA A 201 -2.58 -35.79 -37.18
C ALA A 201 -1.45 -34.90 -37.75
N ALA A 202 -1.82 -33.75 -38.32
CA ALA A 202 -0.86 -32.77 -38.83
C ALA A 202 -0.04 -32.10 -37.73
N THR A 203 -0.62 -31.84 -36.55
CA THR A 203 0.14 -31.34 -35.40
C THR A 203 1.17 -32.34 -34.88
N GLN A 204 0.85 -33.64 -34.92
CA GLN A 204 1.77 -34.71 -34.51
C GLN A 204 2.83 -35.05 -35.56
N GLY A 205 2.64 -34.63 -36.81
CA GLY A 205 3.54 -35.01 -37.91
C GLY A 205 3.36 -36.44 -38.41
N ALA A 206 2.24 -37.08 -38.08
CA ALA A 206 1.98 -38.48 -38.40
C ALA A 206 1.64 -38.67 -39.89
N THR A 207 2.67 -38.72 -40.73
CA THR A 207 2.57 -38.81 -42.20
C THR A 207 1.73 -39.98 -42.66
N GLU A 208 1.93 -41.17 -42.07
CA GLU A 208 1.21 -42.38 -42.43
C GLU A 208 -0.27 -42.31 -42.05
N ILE A 209 -0.62 -41.69 -40.92
CA ILE A 209 -2.02 -41.47 -40.51
C ILE A 209 -2.71 -40.53 -41.50
N VAL A 210 -2.06 -39.42 -41.87
CA VAL A 210 -2.60 -38.46 -42.83
C VAL A 210 -2.79 -39.11 -44.20
N LYS A 211 -1.81 -39.88 -44.69
CA LYS A 211 -1.92 -40.66 -45.95
C LYS A 211 -3.11 -41.61 -45.91
N LEU A 212 -3.26 -42.36 -44.81
CA LEU A 212 -4.37 -43.31 -44.63
C LEU A 212 -5.73 -42.61 -44.67
N MET A 213 -5.91 -41.59 -43.84
CA MET A 213 -7.16 -40.83 -43.75
C MET A 213 -7.52 -40.18 -45.09
N MET A 214 -6.54 -39.58 -45.78
CA MET A 214 -6.74 -38.98 -47.11
C MET A 214 -7.11 -40.01 -48.17
N SER A 215 -6.45 -41.19 -48.18
CA SER A 215 -6.75 -42.25 -49.15
C SER A 215 -8.15 -42.87 -48.96
N SER A 216 -8.65 -42.86 -47.72
CA SER A 216 -9.97 -43.40 -47.35
C SER A 216 -11.11 -42.38 -47.43
N TYR A 217 -10.81 -41.10 -47.72
CA TYR A 217 -11.81 -40.04 -47.73
C TYR A 217 -12.66 -40.07 -49.01
N ALA A 218 -13.98 -40.11 -48.85
CA ALA A 218 -14.96 -40.21 -49.94
C ALA A 218 -15.90 -38.98 -50.04
N GLY A 219 -15.56 -37.85 -49.42
CA GLY A 219 -16.37 -36.63 -49.42
C GLY A 219 -16.19 -35.75 -50.66
N GLU A 220 -17.13 -34.84 -50.89
CA GLU A 220 -17.16 -33.95 -52.06
C GLU A 220 -16.24 -32.71 -51.94
N GLU A 221 -15.87 -32.29 -50.71
CA GLU A 221 -15.01 -31.13 -50.46
C GLU A 221 -13.52 -31.52 -50.38
N SER A 222 -12.63 -30.67 -50.91
CA SER A 222 -11.17 -30.87 -50.82
C SER A 222 -10.68 -30.69 -49.38
N ILE A 223 -10.63 -31.79 -48.62
CA ILE A 223 -10.24 -31.80 -47.20
C ILE A 223 -8.82 -31.31 -46.92
N ILE A 224 -7.97 -31.23 -47.96
CA ILE A 224 -6.57 -30.79 -47.89
C ILE A 224 -6.45 -29.34 -47.40
N ASP A 225 -7.35 -28.48 -47.87
CA ASP A 225 -7.42 -27.06 -47.49
C ASP A 225 -8.51 -26.82 -46.43
N ALA A 226 -8.91 -27.87 -45.70
CA ALA A 226 -9.80 -27.70 -44.57
C ALA A 226 -9.17 -26.76 -43.55
N VAL A 227 -9.98 -25.81 -43.08
CA VAL A 227 -9.57 -24.79 -42.12
C VAL A 227 -10.16 -25.07 -40.74
N ASP A 228 -9.34 -24.82 -39.72
CA ASP A 228 -9.78 -24.84 -38.34
C ASP A 228 -10.42 -23.50 -37.89
N GLY A 229 -10.63 -23.35 -36.58
CA GLY A 229 -11.19 -22.15 -35.96
C GLY A 229 -10.32 -20.90 -36.13
N ASN A 230 -9.01 -21.08 -36.35
CA ASN A 230 -8.03 -20.03 -36.61
C ASN A 230 -7.83 -19.75 -38.11
N LYS A 231 -8.65 -20.37 -38.98
CA LYS A 231 -8.45 -20.39 -40.43
C LYS A 231 -7.12 -21.04 -40.86
N GLU A 232 -6.48 -21.81 -39.99
CA GLU A 232 -5.24 -22.52 -40.29
C GLU A 232 -5.57 -23.77 -41.11
N THR A 233 -4.85 -23.97 -42.20
CA THR A 233 -4.89 -25.22 -43.00
C THR A 233 -3.96 -26.27 -42.39
N LEU A 234 -4.04 -27.52 -42.88
CA LEU A 234 -3.08 -28.57 -42.51
C LEU A 234 -1.63 -28.12 -42.71
N LEU A 235 -1.36 -27.37 -43.79
CA LEU A 235 -0.02 -26.85 -44.07
C LEU A 235 0.45 -25.84 -43.01
N HIS A 236 -0.45 -25.02 -42.44
CA HIS A 236 -0.11 -24.14 -41.31
C HIS A 236 0.29 -24.93 -40.06
N ARG A 237 -0.44 -26.00 -39.72
CA ARG A 237 -0.12 -26.86 -38.57
C ARG A 237 1.22 -27.58 -38.76
N THR A 238 1.51 -28.07 -39.97
CA THR A 238 2.83 -28.66 -40.27
C THR A 238 3.97 -27.64 -40.19
N ALA A 239 3.73 -26.42 -40.70
CA ALA A 239 4.67 -25.30 -40.62
C ALA A 239 5.00 -24.89 -39.19
N LEU A 240 4.01 -24.93 -38.30
CA LEU A 240 4.15 -24.56 -36.88
C LEU A 240 5.08 -25.52 -36.10
N PHE A 241 5.12 -26.80 -36.47
CA PHE A 241 5.88 -27.85 -35.78
C PHE A 241 7.05 -28.44 -36.60
N ASP A 242 7.46 -27.80 -37.70
CA ASP A 242 8.58 -28.20 -38.60
C ASP A 242 8.52 -29.64 -39.17
N HIS A 243 7.31 -30.17 -39.40
CA HIS A 243 7.09 -31.50 -40.03
C HIS A 243 7.37 -31.52 -41.54
N TYR A 244 8.66 -31.55 -41.92
CA TYR A 244 9.13 -31.47 -43.32
C TYR A 244 8.48 -32.50 -44.26
N GLU A 245 8.50 -33.80 -43.89
CA GLU A 245 8.01 -34.88 -44.76
C GLU A 245 6.50 -34.77 -45.02
N LEU A 246 5.76 -34.37 -43.99
CA LEU A 246 4.31 -34.16 -44.11
C LEU A 246 4.01 -32.93 -44.96
N ALA A 247 4.76 -31.84 -44.80
CA ALA A 247 4.62 -30.66 -45.64
C ALA A 247 4.91 -30.97 -47.11
N GLU A 248 5.97 -31.73 -47.41
CA GLU A 248 6.29 -32.14 -48.79
C GLU A 248 5.17 -32.99 -49.41
N TYR A 249 4.64 -33.94 -48.64
CA TYR A 249 3.50 -34.76 -49.06
C TYR A 249 2.25 -33.92 -49.34
N LEU A 250 1.85 -33.03 -48.41
CA LEU A 250 0.67 -32.17 -48.58
C LEU A 250 0.80 -31.26 -49.82
N ILE A 251 1.97 -30.67 -50.05
CA ILE A 251 2.24 -29.86 -51.25
C ILE A 251 2.15 -30.72 -52.52
N SER A 252 2.66 -31.96 -52.50
CA SER A 252 2.56 -32.88 -53.65
C SER A 252 1.11 -33.26 -54.00
N MET A 253 0.22 -33.25 -53.01
CA MET A 253 -1.22 -33.50 -53.17
C MET A 253 -2.02 -32.24 -53.55
N GLY A 254 -1.35 -31.10 -53.75
CA GLY A 254 -1.98 -29.85 -54.21
C GLY A 254 -2.49 -28.93 -53.10
N ALA A 255 -1.96 -29.03 -51.86
CA ALA A 255 -2.29 -28.09 -50.79
C ALA A 255 -1.96 -26.64 -51.17
N ASN A 256 -2.83 -25.69 -50.81
CA ASN A 256 -2.60 -24.29 -51.10
C ASN A 256 -1.50 -23.67 -50.21
N ILE A 257 -0.34 -23.44 -50.84
CA ILE A 257 0.88 -22.89 -50.22
C ILE A 257 0.68 -21.48 -49.66
N ASP A 258 -0.24 -20.70 -50.26
CA ASP A 258 -0.43 -19.27 -49.98
C ASP A 258 -1.75 -18.98 -49.25
N SER A 259 -2.36 -20.00 -48.65
CA SER A 259 -3.51 -19.82 -47.75
C SER A 259 -3.15 -18.90 -46.57
N VAL A 260 -4.12 -18.17 -46.01
CA VAL A 260 -3.86 -17.22 -44.89
C VAL A 260 -4.74 -17.53 -43.69
N ASP A 261 -4.13 -17.48 -42.50
CA ASP A 261 -4.81 -17.65 -41.22
C ASP A 261 -5.56 -16.38 -40.76
N ILE A 262 -6.13 -16.40 -39.55
CA ILE A 262 -6.80 -15.22 -38.95
C ILE A 262 -5.86 -14.05 -38.72
N GLU A 263 -4.56 -14.24 -38.60
CA GLU A 263 -3.57 -13.17 -38.45
C GLU A 263 -3.01 -12.69 -39.81
N GLY A 264 -3.54 -13.22 -40.92
CA GLY A 264 -3.08 -12.92 -42.27
C GLY A 264 -1.73 -13.55 -42.60
N ARG A 265 -1.26 -14.51 -41.82
CA ARG A 265 0.03 -15.19 -42.04
C ARG A 265 -0.19 -16.32 -43.03
N SER A 266 0.69 -16.42 -44.03
CA SER A 266 0.80 -17.62 -44.86
C SER A 266 1.59 -18.72 -44.13
N PRO A 267 1.53 -19.98 -44.57
CA PRO A 267 2.37 -21.06 -44.04
C PRO A 267 3.85 -20.69 -44.02
N LEU A 268 4.33 -19.91 -45.01
CA LEU A 268 5.69 -19.39 -45.05
C LEU A 268 5.96 -18.39 -43.92
N LEU A 269 5.06 -17.42 -43.69
CA LEU A 269 5.20 -16.44 -42.61
C LEU A 269 5.12 -17.10 -41.24
N LEU A 270 4.21 -18.07 -41.08
CA LEU A 270 4.06 -18.85 -39.85
C LEU A 270 5.32 -19.68 -39.57
N ALA A 271 5.81 -20.44 -40.54
CA ALA A 271 7.06 -21.21 -40.43
C ALA A 271 8.24 -20.31 -40.05
N THR A 272 8.33 -19.10 -40.63
CA THR A 272 9.37 -18.12 -40.30
C THR A 272 9.23 -17.57 -38.89
N SER A 273 7.99 -17.36 -38.42
CA SER A 273 7.73 -16.92 -37.05
C SER A 273 8.04 -17.97 -35.99
N CYS A 274 7.97 -19.25 -36.36
CA CYS A 274 8.29 -20.41 -35.52
C CYS A 274 9.75 -20.89 -35.67
N ALA A 275 10.53 -20.29 -36.57
CA ALA A 275 11.90 -20.69 -36.91
C ALA A 275 12.03 -22.12 -37.52
N SER A 276 10.99 -22.59 -38.20
CA SER A 276 10.92 -23.87 -38.92
C SER A 276 11.68 -23.81 -40.27
N TRP A 277 13.01 -23.67 -40.21
CA TRP A 277 13.83 -23.34 -41.39
C TRP A 277 13.81 -24.41 -42.49
N LYS A 278 13.59 -25.68 -42.15
CA LYS A 278 13.48 -26.77 -43.14
C LYS A 278 12.24 -26.57 -44.00
N ILE A 279 11.10 -26.30 -43.38
CA ILE A 279 9.86 -25.97 -44.09
C ILE A 279 9.97 -24.65 -44.84
N VAL A 280 10.60 -23.62 -44.27
CA VAL A 280 10.82 -22.34 -44.97
C VAL A 280 11.58 -22.58 -46.29
N ASN A 281 12.68 -23.35 -46.26
CA ASN A 281 13.44 -23.67 -47.45
C ASN A 281 12.63 -24.52 -48.46
N LEU A 282 11.80 -25.45 -47.98
CA LEU A 282 10.90 -26.25 -48.81
C LEU A 282 9.86 -25.36 -49.53
N LEU A 283 9.15 -24.52 -48.78
CA LEU A 283 8.12 -23.63 -49.31
C LEU A 283 8.70 -22.64 -50.34
N LEU A 284 9.87 -22.06 -50.06
CA LEU A 284 10.59 -21.22 -51.02
C LEU A 284 11.02 -21.99 -52.28
N SER A 285 11.48 -23.24 -52.14
CA SER A 285 11.84 -24.07 -53.30
C SER A 285 10.65 -24.41 -54.20
N LYS A 286 9.45 -24.47 -53.63
CA LYS A 286 8.18 -24.75 -54.33
C LYS A 286 7.47 -23.48 -54.81
N GLY A 287 8.07 -22.31 -54.65
CA GLY A 287 7.56 -21.05 -55.19
C GLY A 287 6.53 -20.32 -54.32
N ALA A 288 6.56 -20.50 -52.99
CA ALA A 288 5.68 -19.78 -52.06
C ALA A 288 5.77 -18.25 -52.24
N ASN A 289 4.63 -17.57 -52.12
CA ASN A 289 4.59 -16.13 -52.33
C ASN A 289 5.17 -15.35 -51.14
N VAL A 290 6.34 -14.77 -51.35
CA VAL A 290 7.08 -14.00 -50.34
C VAL A 290 6.52 -12.58 -50.16
N SER A 291 5.63 -12.11 -51.05
CA SER A 291 5.05 -10.75 -50.95
C SER A 291 3.91 -10.64 -49.94
N LEU A 292 3.40 -11.77 -49.44
CA LEU A 292 2.34 -11.78 -48.43
C LEU A 292 2.84 -11.17 -47.12
N LYS A 293 1.96 -10.42 -46.46
CA LYS A 293 2.23 -9.72 -45.21
C LYS A 293 1.19 -10.12 -44.18
N ASP A 294 1.61 -10.19 -42.92
CA ASP A 294 0.68 -10.40 -41.82
C ASP A 294 -0.16 -9.14 -41.53
N HIS A 295 -1.09 -9.22 -40.57
CA HIS A 295 -1.91 -8.09 -40.15
C HIS A 295 -1.11 -6.88 -39.63
N LEU A 296 0.13 -7.08 -39.18
CA LEU A 296 1.05 -6.01 -38.76
C LEU A 296 1.84 -5.41 -39.94
N GLY A 297 1.63 -5.90 -41.16
CA GLY A 297 2.35 -5.49 -42.36
C GLY A 297 3.75 -6.09 -42.46
N ARG A 298 4.11 -7.05 -41.60
CA ARG A 298 5.43 -7.67 -41.59
C ARG A 298 5.54 -8.66 -42.75
N ASN A 299 6.58 -8.48 -43.55
CA ASN A 299 6.95 -9.44 -44.60
C ASN A 299 7.82 -10.58 -44.04
N PHE A 300 8.11 -11.55 -44.91
CA PHE A 300 9.02 -12.67 -44.63
C PHE A 300 10.34 -12.23 -43.96
N LEU A 301 11.05 -11.25 -44.54
CA LEU A 301 12.33 -10.78 -44.01
C LEU A 301 12.24 -10.12 -42.64
N HIS A 302 11.15 -9.39 -42.34
CA HIS A 302 10.93 -8.83 -41.00
C HIS A 302 10.89 -9.94 -39.95
N LEU A 303 10.20 -11.05 -40.26
CA LEU A 303 10.11 -12.22 -39.39
C LEU A 303 11.44 -12.97 -39.34
N THR A 304 12.13 -13.14 -40.48
CA THR A 304 13.45 -13.81 -40.54
C THR A 304 14.47 -13.13 -39.64
N VAL A 305 14.48 -11.78 -39.65
CA VAL A 305 15.39 -10.97 -38.83
C VAL A 305 14.98 -10.95 -37.37
N LEU A 306 13.69 -11.11 -37.06
CA LEU A 306 13.21 -11.21 -35.69
C LEU A 306 13.77 -12.46 -35.00
N GLN A 307 13.94 -13.55 -35.77
CA GLN A 307 14.49 -14.80 -35.28
C GLN A 307 16.01 -14.74 -35.17
N PRO A 308 16.57 -15.36 -34.13
CA PRO A 308 18.01 -15.45 -33.98
C PRO A 308 18.57 -16.48 -34.97
N GLY A 309 19.69 -16.16 -35.61
CA GLY A 309 20.29 -17.05 -36.63
C GLY A 309 19.46 -17.22 -37.92
N GLY A 310 18.32 -16.54 -38.08
CA GLY A 310 17.42 -16.84 -39.19
C GLY A 310 17.99 -16.63 -40.58
N LEU A 311 18.85 -15.62 -40.75
CA LEU A 311 19.57 -15.38 -42.00
C LEU A 311 20.72 -16.39 -42.24
N GLN A 312 21.12 -17.19 -41.24
CA GLN A 312 22.18 -18.21 -41.36
C GLN A 312 21.62 -19.55 -41.86
N HIS A 313 20.41 -19.91 -41.43
CA HIS A 313 19.75 -21.18 -41.80
C HIS A 313 19.03 -21.12 -43.16
N LEU A 314 18.89 -19.92 -43.71
CA LEU A 314 18.31 -19.70 -45.02
C LEU A 314 19.35 -19.94 -46.11
N ASN A 315 18.99 -20.69 -47.16
CA ASN A 315 19.93 -21.02 -48.23
C ASN A 315 20.37 -19.75 -48.98
N GLU A 316 21.68 -19.54 -49.15
CA GLU A 316 22.25 -18.31 -49.74
C GLU A 316 21.69 -17.99 -51.13
N LYS A 317 21.28 -19.02 -51.90
CA LYS A 317 20.64 -18.88 -53.21
C LYS A 317 19.34 -18.06 -53.15
N PHE A 318 18.56 -18.18 -52.07
CA PHE A 318 17.31 -17.44 -51.92
C PHE A 318 17.54 -15.96 -51.56
N LEU A 319 18.58 -15.64 -50.78
CA LEU A 319 18.97 -14.24 -50.50
C LEU A 319 19.43 -13.49 -51.75
N GLN A 320 19.87 -14.21 -52.79
CA GLN A 320 20.29 -13.60 -54.05
C GLN A 320 19.13 -13.30 -55.01
N MET A 321 17.94 -13.86 -54.77
CA MET A 321 16.75 -13.65 -55.60
C MET A 321 16.30 -12.19 -55.59
N GLU A 322 15.94 -11.67 -56.76
CA GLU A 322 15.55 -10.27 -56.95
C GLU A 322 14.29 -9.91 -56.16
N HIS A 323 13.30 -10.80 -56.11
CA HIS A 323 12.08 -10.61 -55.30
C HIS A 323 12.35 -10.45 -53.80
N ILE A 324 13.33 -11.18 -53.25
CA ILE A 324 13.69 -11.10 -51.83
C ILE A 324 14.53 -9.84 -51.54
N LYS A 325 15.40 -9.43 -52.46
CA LYS A 325 16.16 -8.17 -52.33
C LYS A 325 15.26 -6.94 -52.28
N ASN A 326 14.15 -6.95 -53.02
CA ASN A 326 13.18 -5.85 -52.99
C ASN A 326 12.46 -5.73 -51.63
N LEU A 327 12.24 -6.86 -50.93
CA LEU A 327 11.60 -6.89 -49.61
C LEU A 327 12.42 -6.27 -48.47
N VAL A 328 13.68 -5.92 -48.72
CA VAL A 328 14.54 -5.28 -47.71
C VAL A 328 14.17 -3.80 -47.51
N VAL A 329 13.54 -3.18 -48.52
CA VAL A 329 13.07 -1.78 -48.47
C VAL A 329 11.64 -1.70 -47.94
N ASP A 330 10.88 -2.78 -48.05
CA ASP A 330 9.49 -2.84 -47.60
C ASP A 330 9.33 -2.47 -46.13
N GLU A 331 8.28 -1.69 -45.88
CA GLU A 331 7.91 -1.21 -44.55
C GLU A 331 6.70 -1.98 -44.01
N ASP A 332 6.67 -2.15 -42.69
CA ASP A 332 5.50 -2.61 -41.94
C ASP A 332 4.49 -1.47 -41.66
N ASN A 333 3.42 -1.76 -40.93
CA ASN A 333 2.40 -0.75 -40.59
C ASN A 333 2.94 0.41 -39.71
N GLU A 334 4.09 0.22 -39.04
CA GLU A 334 4.80 1.21 -38.24
C GLU A 334 5.92 1.90 -39.04
N GLY A 335 6.02 1.66 -40.35
CA GLY A 335 7.07 2.18 -41.23
C GLY A 335 8.45 1.55 -40.99
N CYS A 336 8.55 0.50 -40.17
CA CYS A 336 9.83 -0.13 -39.84
C CYS A 336 10.24 -1.07 -40.97
N THR A 337 11.50 -0.95 -41.38
CA THR A 337 12.15 -1.89 -42.31
C THR A 337 12.80 -3.05 -41.56
N PRO A 338 13.19 -4.15 -42.22
CA PRO A 338 13.88 -5.27 -41.58
C PRO A 338 15.18 -4.85 -40.86
N LEU A 339 15.86 -3.80 -41.35
CA LEU A 339 17.05 -3.25 -40.68
C LEU A 339 16.72 -2.63 -39.31
N HIS A 340 15.56 -1.99 -39.14
CA HIS A 340 15.12 -1.47 -37.85
C HIS A 340 14.93 -2.61 -36.83
N TYR A 341 14.35 -3.72 -37.27
CA TYR A 341 14.21 -4.93 -36.47
C TYR A 341 15.57 -5.54 -36.10
N ALA A 342 16.51 -5.62 -37.06
CA ALA A 342 17.85 -6.12 -36.80
C ALA A 342 18.60 -5.26 -35.77
N CYS A 343 18.45 -3.93 -35.86
CA CYS A 343 19.09 -2.98 -34.95
C CYS A 343 18.48 -3.03 -33.54
N ARG A 344 17.17 -3.24 -33.46
CA ARG A 344 16.47 -3.53 -32.20
C ARG A 344 16.95 -4.84 -31.59
N GLN A 345 17.08 -5.89 -32.39
CA GLN A 345 17.52 -7.21 -31.92
C GLN A 345 19.00 -7.21 -31.57
N GLY A 346 19.85 -6.46 -32.26
CA GLY A 346 21.29 -6.37 -31.97
C GLY A 346 22.13 -7.59 -32.42
N VAL A 347 21.57 -8.50 -33.22
CA VAL A 347 22.33 -9.64 -33.76
C VAL A 347 23.28 -9.13 -34.82
N ALA A 348 24.56 -9.27 -34.51
CA ALA A 348 25.64 -8.67 -35.27
C ALA A 348 25.68 -9.20 -36.72
N LEU A 349 25.51 -10.52 -36.89
CA LEU A 349 25.51 -11.19 -38.20
C LEU A 349 24.34 -10.73 -39.07
N SER A 350 23.12 -10.66 -38.51
CA SER A 350 21.94 -10.18 -39.24
C SER A 350 22.12 -8.75 -39.76
N VAL A 351 22.68 -7.86 -38.94
CA VAL A 351 22.98 -6.48 -39.36
C VAL A 351 24.05 -6.47 -40.46
N ASN A 352 25.11 -7.28 -40.38
CA ASN A 352 26.13 -7.35 -41.44
C ASN A 352 25.56 -7.87 -42.75
N ASN A 353 24.76 -8.94 -42.70
CA ASN A 353 24.14 -9.54 -43.87
C ASN A 353 23.18 -8.54 -44.54
N LEU A 354 22.36 -7.83 -43.76
CA LEU A 354 21.50 -6.78 -44.30
C LEU A 354 22.31 -5.59 -44.86
N LEU A 355 23.37 -5.15 -44.19
CA LEU A 355 24.24 -4.08 -44.72
C LEU A 355 24.93 -4.50 -46.03
N SER A 356 25.28 -5.78 -46.19
CA SER A 356 25.86 -6.31 -47.44
C SER A 356 24.88 -6.28 -48.62
N LEU A 357 23.57 -6.24 -48.34
CA LEU A 357 22.50 -6.10 -49.34
C LEU A 357 22.24 -4.63 -49.74
N ASN A 358 23.18 -3.72 -49.43
CA ASN A 358 23.16 -2.30 -49.80
C ASN A 358 21.92 -1.51 -49.31
N VAL A 359 21.50 -1.79 -48.07
CA VAL A 359 20.32 -1.18 -47.44
C VAL A 359 20.61 0.24 -46.98
N SER A 360 19.65 1.15 -47.19
CA SER A 360 19.77 2.52 -46.69
C SER A 360 19.67 2.59 -45.16
N ILE A 361 20.74 3.05 -44.52
CA ILE A 361 20.79 3.33 -43.08
C ILE A 361 19.91 4.53 -42.70
N TYR A 362 19.50 5.32 -43.70
CA TYR A 362 18.68 6.53 -43.56
C TYR A 362 17.17 6.27 -43.62
N SER A 363 16.74 5.02 -43.78
CA SER A 363 15.32 4.66 -43.71
C SER A 363 14.74 5.09 -42.35
N LYS A 364 13.48 5.54 -42.35
CA LYS A 364 12.82 6.08 -41.17
C LYS A 364 11.51 5.37 -40.95
N SER A 365 11.29 4.93 -39.72
CA SER A 365 9.96 4.51 -39.26
C SER A 365 8.96 5.66 -39.33
N ARG A 366 7.66 5.36 -39.21
CA ARG A 366 6.57 6.33 -39.03
C ARG A 366 6.83 7.34 -37.90
N ASP A 367 7.55 6.90 -36.86
CA ASP A 367 8.01 7.74 -35.75
C ASP A 367 9.26 8.57 -36.08
N LYS A 368 9.68 8.61 -37.34
CA LYS A 368 10.94 9.22 -37.81
C LYS A 368 12.21 8.66 -37.15
N LYS A 369 12.11 7.51 -36.49
CA LYS A 369 13.25 6.81 -35.87
C LYS A 369 14.07 6.13 -36.95
N SER A 370 15.38 6.36 -36.91
CA SER A 370 16.34 5.61 -37.74
C SER A 370 16.75 4.30 -37.08
N PRO A 371 17.39 3.35 -37.80
CA PRO A 371 17.88 2.11 -37.21
C PRO A 371 18.84 2.34 -36.04
N LEU A 372 19.61 3.44 -36.09
CA LEU A 372 20.49 3.85 -35.00
C LEU A 372 19.73 4.24 -33.72
N HIS A 373 18.54 4.84 -33.83
CA HIS A 373 17.69 5.15 -32.66
C HIS A 373 17.28 3.87 -31.93
N PHE A 374 16.91 2.81 -32.67
CA PHE A 374 16.57 1.52 -32.08
C PHE A 374 17.79 0.88 -31.41
N ALA A 375 18.92 0.81 -32.09
CA ALA A 375 20.15 0.24 -31.51
C ALA A 375 20.57 0.98 -30.22
N ALA A 376 20.47 2.32 -30.21
CA ALA A 376 20.82 3.14 -29.06
C ALA A 376 19.83 3.00 -27.90
N SER A 377 18.52 2.95 -28.19
CA SER A 377 17.47 2.75 -27.19
C SER A 377 17.62 1.43 -26.42
N TYR A 378 18.05 0.36 -27.09
CA TYR A 378 18.21 -0.96 -26.47
C TYR A 378 19.66 -1.28 -26.05
N GLY A 379 20.57 -0.31 -26.11
CA GLY A 379 21.92 -0.48 -25.59
C GLY A 379 22.82 -1.39 -26.43
N ARG A 380 22.49 -1.61 -27.70
CA ARG A 380 23.22 -2.55 -28.58
C ARG A 380 24.49 -1.90 -29.13
N ILE A 381 25.55 -1.88 -28.33
CA ILE A 381 26.82 -1.21 -28.69
C ILE A 381 27.45 -1.74 -29.98
N ASN A 382 27.46 -3.06 -30.18
CA ASN A 382 28.10 -3.67 -31.35
C ASN A 382 27.40 -3.30 -32.65
N THR A 383 26.07 -3.17 -32.64
CA THR A 383 25.32 -2.73 -33.81
C THR A 383 25.47 -1.23 -34.03
N CYS A 384 25.44 -0.41 -32.97
CA CYS A 384 25.80 1.02 -33.09
C CYS A 384 27.19 1.20 -33.71
N GLN A 385 28.19 0.43 -33.28
CA GLN A 385 29.54 0.47 -33.83
C GLN A 385 29.57 0.13 -35.31
N ARG A 386 28.84 -0.91 -35.74
CA ARG A 386 28.80 -1.35 -37.14
C ARG A 386 28.04 -0.38 -38.03
N LEU A 387 26.87 0.08 -37.60
CA LEU A 387 26.09 1.09 -38.32
C LEU A 387 26.94 2.33 -38.57
N ILE A 388 27.67 2.82 -37.56
CA ILE A 388 28.47 4.04 -37.64
C ILE A 388 29.82 3.84 -38.34
N ARG A 389 30.36 2.60 -38.42
CA ARG A 389 31.67 2.32 -39.04
C ARG A 389 31.73 2.76 -40.50
N ASP A 390 30.66 2.49 -41.24
CA ASP A 390 30.61 2.72 -42.68
C ASP A 390 29.99 4.11 -43.03
N MET A 391 29.64 4.91 -42.01
CA MET A 391 29.07 6.26 -42.20
C MET A 391 30.16 7.32 -42.37
N LYS A 392 30.04 8.10 -43.44
CA LYS A 392 30.84 9.31 -43.68
C LYS A 392 30.19 10.58 -43.12
N ASP A 393 28.86 10.58 -42.96
CA ASP A 393 28.08 11.75 -42.55
C ASP A 393 27.66 11.69 -41.08
N THR A 394 27.95 12.75 -40.32
CA THR A 394 27.56 12.90 -38.90
C THR A 394 26.11 13.32 -38.70
N ARG A 395 25.34 13.51 -39.78
CA ARG A 395 23.94 13.95 -39.74
C ARG A 395 23.07 12.96 -38.96
N LEU A 396 23.16 11.67 -39.26
CA LEU A 396 22.32 10.63 -38.62
C LEU A 396 22.51 10.54 -37.11
N LEU A 397 23.71 10.86 -36.60
CA LEU A 397 23.99 10.88 -35.15
C LEU A 397 23.14 11.91 -34.41
N ASN A 398 22.75 12.98 -35.10
CA ASN A 398 22.08 14.16 -34.53
C ASN A 398 20.65 14.32 -35.05
N GLU A 399 20.16 13.38 -35.85
CA GLU A 399 18.76 13.39 -36.27
C GLU A 399 17.86 13.08 -35.07
N GLY A 400 16.75 13.82 -34.99
CA GLY A 400 15.71 13.60 -33.99
C GLY A 400 14.57 12.75 -34.54
N ASP A 401 13.94 11.98 -33.66
CA ASP A 401 12.70 11.28 -33.94
C ASP A 401 11.48 12.24 -33.96
N LYS A 402 10.26 11.69 -33.97
CA LYS A 402 9.01 12.47 -33.93
C LYS A 402 8.87 13.35 -32.68
N LYS A 403 9.60 13.09 -31.59
CA LYS A 403 9.65 13.92 -30.38
C LYS A 403 10.89 14.83 -30.35
N GLY A 404 11.73 14.79 -31.38
CA GLY A 404 13.02 15.48 -31.42
C GLY A 404 14.11 14.77 -30.62
N MET A 405 13.85 13.54 -30.13
CA MET A 405 14.85 12.78 -29.38
C MET A 405 15.89 12.21 -30.34
N THR A 406 17.15 12.37 -29.99
CA THR A 406 18.29 11.86 -30.76
C THR A 406 18.68 10.48 -30.22
N PRO A 407 19.55 9.72 -30.90
CA PRO A 407 20.06 8.46 -30.36
C PRO A 407 20.73 8.62 -29.00
N LEU A 408 21.36 9.78 -28.74
CA LEU A 408 21.95 10.12 -27.44
C LEU A 408 20.88 10.27 -26.35
N HIS A 409 19.75 10.90 -26.65
CA HIS A 409 18.61 11.03 -25.72
C HIS A 409 18.07 9.66 -25.31
N LEU A 410 17.82 8.77 -26.30
CA LEU A 410 17.30 7.42 -26.05
C LEU A 410 18.28 6.55 -25.25
N ALA A 411 19.57 6.63 -25.54
CA ALA A 411 20.59 5.91 -24.79
C ALA A 411 20.69 6.40 -23.34
N ALA A 412 20.59 7.72 -23.11
CA ALA A 412 20.61 8.33 -21.79
C ALA A 412 19.34 8.02 -20.99
N GLN A 413 18.16 8.01 -21.65
CA GLN A 413 16.87 7.69 -21.05
C GLN A 413 16.80 6.28 -20.48
N ASN A 414 17.50 5.33 -21.09
CA ASN A 414 17.51 3.93 -20.65
C ASN A 414 18.80 3.55 -19.88
N GLY A 415 19.69 4.52 -19.62
CA GLY A 415 20.88 4.30 -18.81
C GLY A 415 22.02 3.54 -19.48
N HIS A 416 22.09 3.52 -20.82
CA HIS A 416 23.09 2.74 -21.57
C HIS A 416 24.46 3.42 -21.62
N GLU A 417 25.24 3.33 -20.54
CA GLU A 417 26.53 4.02 -20.35
C GLU A 417 27.52 3.85 -21.51
N LYS A 418 27.68 2.62 -22.02
CA LYS A 418 28.70 2.32 -23.04
C LYS A 418 28.30 2.89 -24.40
N VAL A 419 27.00 2.93 -24.69
CA VAL A 419 26.47 3.52 -25.92
C VAL A 419 26.56 5.05 -25.84
N VAL A 420 26.20 5.66 -24.71
CA VAL A 420 26.35 7.10 -24.48
C VAL A 420 27.82 7.51 -24.66
N GLN A 421 28.75 6.80 -24.02
CA GLN A 421 30.18 7.06 -24.16
C GLN A 421 30.66 6.91 -25.62
N PHE A 422 30.18 5.89 -26.33
CA PHE A 422 30.53 5.67 -27.74
C PHE A 422 29.99 6.78 -28.66
N LEU A 423 28.73 7.18 -28.50
CA LEU A 423 28.11 8.25 -29.28
C LEU A 423 28.81 9.60 -29.04
N LEU A 424 29.16 9.91 -27.79
CA LEU A 424 29.90 11.12 -27.45
C LEU A 424 31.32 11.12 -28.04
N LYS A 425 32.04 9.99 -28.01
CA LYS A 425 33.35 9.84 -28.67
C LYS A 425 33.28 10.06 -30.19
N ARG A 426 32.13 9.76 -30.82
CA ARG A 426 31.90 9.95 -32.26
C ARG A 426 31.36 11.35 -32.61
N GLY A 427 31.22 12.25 -31.62
CA GLY A 427 30.83 13.64 -31.85
C GLY A 427 29.32 13.90 -31.87
N ALA A 428 28.52 13.11 -31.14
CA ALA A 428 27.11 13.42 -30.93
C ALA A 428 26.94 14.77 -30.19
N LEU A 429 26.02 15.61 -30.66
CA LEU A 429 25.76 16.94 -30.11
C LEU A 429 24.74 16.89 -28.96
N PHE A 430 24.88 17.80 -27.99
CA PHE A 430 23.94 17.99 -26.88
C PHE A 430 22.75 18.87 -27.30
N LEU A 431 21.93 18.33 -28.21
CA LEU A 431 20.67 18.93 -28.65
C LEU A 431 19.59 18.83 -27.58
N CYS A 432 18.48 19.54 -27.79
CA CYS A 432 17.28 19.43 -26.96
C CYS A 432 16.16 18.76 -27.79
N ASP A 433 15.28 18.03 -27.12
CA ASP A 433 14.04 17.52 -27.71
C ASP A 433 12.99 18.63 -27.85
N TYR A 434 11.78 18.31 -28.33
CA TYR A 434 10.70 19.29 -28.46
C TYR A 434 10.14 19.82 -27.13
N LYS A 435 10.45 19.19 -25.99
CA LYS A 435 10.12 19.70 -24.65
C LYS A 435 11.25 20.52 -24.05
N GLY A 436 12.35 20.72 -24.78
CA GLY A 436 13.56 21.36 -24.28
C GLY A 436 14.46 20.44 -23.44
N TRP A 437 14.13 19.15 -23.31
CA TRP A 437 14.91 18.20 -22.52
C TRP A 437 16.21 17.84 -23.24
N THR A 438 17.28 17.74 -22.47
CA THR A 438 18.60 17.28 -22.94
C THR A 438 18.83 15.83 -22.52
N ALA A 439 19.86 15.19 -23.05
CA ALA A 439 20.27 13.84 -22.62
C ALA A 439 20.51 13.76 -21.09
N LEU A 440 21.00 14.85 -20.48
CA LEU A 440 21.18 14.94 -19.02
C LEU A 440 19.84 14.94 -18.28
N HIS A 441 18.80 15.60 -18.80
CA HIS A 441 17.46 15.60 -18.20
C HIS A 441 16.88 14.18 -18.15
N HIS A 442 16.97 13.43 -19.25
CA HIS A 442 16.52 12.03 -19.28
C HIS A 442 17.33 11.12 -18.35
N ALA A 443 18.66 11.29 -18.31
CA ALA A 443 19.51 10.52 -17.39
C ALA A 443 19.21 10.84 -15.92
N ALA A 444 18.96 12.11 -15.59
CA ALA A 444 18.59 12.58 -14.26
C ALA A 444 17.20 12.09 -13.83
N PHE A 445 16.23 12.09 -14.74
CA PHE A 445 14.90 11.53 -14.52
C PHE A 445 14.94 10.03 -14.20
N GLY A 446 15.81 9.27 -14.90
CA GLY A 446 16.02 7.84 -14.63
C GLY A 446 16.95 7.52 -13.46
N GLY A 447 17.65 8.51 -12.90
CA GLY A 447 18.60 8.32 -11.80
C GLY A 447 19.91 7.63 -12.19
N TYR A 448 20.26 7.63 -13.48
CA TYR A 448 21.42 6.91 -14.01
C TYR A 448 22.73 7.67 -13.75
N THR A 449 23.21 7.62 -12.51
CA THR A 449 24.41 8.35 -12.06
C THR A 449 25.64 8.16 -12.94
N ARG A 450 25.88 6.95 -13.47
CA ARG A 450 27.04 6.67 -14.31
C ARG A 450 26.94 7.28 -15.71
N THR A 451 25.74 7.30 -16.31
CA THR A 451 25.54 8.00 -17.59
C THR A 451 25.61 9.51 -17.41
N MET A 452 25.08 10.02 -16.30
CA MET A 452 25.21 11.44 -15.91
C MET A 452 26.67 11.84 -15.76
N GLN A 453 27.49 11.04 -15.06
CA GLN A 453 28.94 11.27 -14.94
C GLN A 453 29.60 11.42 -16.31
N ILE A 454 29.38 10.47 -17.21
CA ILE A 454 29.98 10.51 -18.56
C ILE A 454 29.54 11.76 -19.34
N ILE A 455 28.27 12.16 -19.22
CA ILE A 455 27.75 13.37 -19.87
C ILE A 455 28.38 14.65 -19.27
N LEU A 456 28.51 14.71 -17.94
CA LEU A 456 29.06 15.87 -17.23
C LEU A 456 30.56 16.01 -17.41
N ASP A 457 31.30 14.89 -17.44
CA ASP A 457 32.74 14.84 -17.69
C ASP A 457 33.09 15.35 -19.11
N THR A 458 32.16 15.17 -20.08
CA THR A 458 32.38 15.63 -21.46
C THR A 458 31.98 17.09 -21.66
N ASN A 459 30.90 17.57 -21.04
CA ASN A 459 30.48 18.97 -21.17
C ASN A 459 29.71 19.47 -19.95
N VAL A 460 30.40 20.18 -19.05
CA VAL A 460 29.80 20.78 -17.85
C VAL A 460 28.73 21.83 -18.19
N LYS A 461 28.80 22.51 -19.35
CA LYS A 461 27.81 23.55 -19.72
C LYS A 461 26.39 23.03 -19.92
N CYS A 462 26.19 21.70 -20.00
CA CYS A 462 24.86 21.12 -20.14
C CYS A 462 24.06 21.02 -18.81
N THR A 463 24.70 21.28 -17.66
CA THR A 463 24.07 21.22 -16.33
C THR A 463 22.91 22.19 -16.15
N ASP A 464 23.10 23.41 -16.65
CA ASP A 464 22.24 24.57 -16.34
C ASP A 464 21.18 24.80 -17.44
N LYS A 465 21.11 23.94 -18.45
CA LYS A 465 20.06 24.02 -19.46
C LYS A 465 18.71 23.76 -18.82
N VAL A 466 17.71 24.56 -19.19
CA VAL A 466 16.33 24.45 -18.74
C VAL A 466 15.46 23.85 -19.82
N ASP A 467 14.42 23.14 -19.41
CA ASP A 467 13.35 22.70 -20.29
C ASP A 467 12.30 23.81 -20.54
N GLU A 468 11.22 23.48 -21.27
CA GLU A 468 10.11 24.41 -21.52
C GLU A 468 9.40 24.87 -20.24
N GLU A 469 9.45 24.11 -19.15
CA GLU A 469 8.85 24.46 -17.85
C GLU A 469 9.81 25.26 -16.96
N GLY A 470 11.05 25.47 -17.41
CA GLY A 470 12.11 26.11 -16.62
C GLY A 470 12.79 25.15 -15.64
N ASN A 471 12.52 23.85 -15.70
CA ASN A 471 13.16 22.84 -14.87
C ASN A 471 14.56 22.54 -15.40
N THR A 472 15.51 22.42 -14.49
CA THR A 472 16.86 21.89 -14.79
C THR A 472 16.92 20.40 -14.52
N ALA A 473 18.00 19.73 -14.93
CA ALA A 473 18.24 18.32 -14.59
C ALA A 473 18.19 18.06 -13.06
N LEU A 474 18.55 19.06 -12.25
CA LEU A 474 18.47 18.99 -10.79
C LEU A 474 17.02 18.90 -10.29
N HIS A 475 16.09 19.65 -10.90
CA HIS A 475 14.66 19.57 -10.57
C HIS A 475 14.09 18.18 -10.86
N LEU A 476 14.41 17.61 -12.03
CA LEU A 476 13.92 16.28 -12.40
C LEU A 476 14.49 15.18 -11.50
N ALA A 477 15.79 15.23 -11.17
CA ALA A 477 16.39 14.28 -10.23
C ALA A 477 15.77 14.37 -8.83
N ALA A 478 15.46 15.58 -8.38
CA ALA A 478 14.85 15.83 -7.08
C ALA A 478 13.38 15.38 -7.01
N ARG A 479 12.61 15.62 -8.07
CA ARG A 479 11.21 15.18 -8.21
C ARG A 479 11.06 13.66 -8.16
N GLU A 480 11.89 12.96 -8.92
CA GLU A 480 11.86 11.48 -8.99
C GLU A 480 12.49 10.81 -7.77
N GLY A 481 13.25 11.54 -6.94
CA GLY A 481 13.78 11.03 -5.67
C GLY A 481 15.19 10.44 -5.73
N HIS A 482 15.99 10.79 -6.75
CA HIS A 482 17.31 10.19 -6.96
C HIS A 482 18.41 10.90 -6.17
N ALA A 483 18.56 10.58 -4.89
CA ALA A 483 19.50 11.25 -3.97
C ALA A 483 20.96 11.29 -4.47
N LYS A 484 21.46 10.18 -5.04
CA LYS A 484 22.82 10.11 -5.60
C LYS A 484 22.99 11.01 -6.83
N ALA A 485 21.97 11.12 -7.67
CA ALA A 485 21.98 11.97 -8.86
C ALA A 485 21.97 13.45 -8.47
N VAL A 486 21.16 13.83 -7.47
CA VAL A 486 21.12 15.19 -6.91
C VAL A 486 22.47 15.57 -6.30
N ARG A 487 23.06 14.69 -5.48
CA ARG A 487 24.40 14.93 -4.90
C ARG A 487 25.45 15.13 -5.98
N LEU A 488 25.44 14.28 -7.01
CA LEU A 488 26.36 14.39 -8.13
C LEU A 488 26.21 15.73 -8.88
N LEU A 489 24.99 16.17 -9.17
CA LEU A 489 24.76 17.46 -9.82
C LEU A 489 25.22 18.64 -8.95
N LEU A 490 25.03 18.56 -7.63
CA LEU A 490 25.51 19.57 -6.69
C LEU A 490 27.05 19.59 -6.60
N ASP A 491 27.71 18.42 -6.63
CA ASP A 491 29.17 18.28 -6.63
C ASP A 491 29.81 18.90 -7.89
N TYR A 492 29.16 18.77 -9.06
CA TYR A 492 29.59 19.42 -10.32
C TYR A 492 29.17 20.91 -10.43
N GLY A 493 28.61 21.49 -9.36
CA GLY A 493 28.35 22.93 -9.29
C GLY A 493 27.09 23.40 -10.03
N ALA A 494 26.08 22.54 -10.21
CA ALA A 494 24.82 22.95 -10.83
C ALA A 494 24.18 24.17 -10.13
N LYS A 495 23.63 25.10 -10.91
CA LYS A 495 22.95 26.29 -10.36
C LYS A 495 21.56 25.96 -9.84
N ILE A 496 21.21 26.55 -8.71
CA ILE A 496 19.88 26.43 -8.09
C ILE A 496 19.00 27.52 -8.69
N LEU A 497 18.22 27.15 -9.72
CA LEU A 497 17.31 28.06 -10.42
C LEU A 497 15.85 27.80 -10.02
N PHE A 498 14.97 28.74 -10.37
CA PHE A 498 13.53 28.57 -10.26
C PHE A 498 12.94 28.08 -11.58
N ASN A 499 11.91 27.23 -11.50
CA ASN A 499 11.07 26.90 -12.64
C ASN A 499 10.01 28.01 -12.90
N LYS A 500 9.17 27.83 -13.91
CA LYS A 500 8.06 28.76 -14.22
C LYS A 500 7.04 28.91 -13.08
N ALA A 501 6.89 27.89 -12.23
CA ALA A 501 6.06 27.92 -11.03
C ALA A 501 6.76 28.58 -9.82
N VAL A 502 7.96 29.15 -10.01
CA VAL A 502 8.78 29.75 -8.96
C VAL A 502 9.13 28.74 -7.86
N ALA A 503 9.18 27.45 -8.20
CA ALA A 503 9.66 26.38 -7.33
C ALA A 503 11.16 26.17 -7.59
N SER A 504 11.92 25.98 -6.51
CA SER A 504 13.28 25.43 -6.62
C SER A 504 13.23 23.90 -6.59
N PHE A 505 14.31 23.23 -6.99
CA PHE A 505 14.41 21.77 -6.91
C PHE A 505 14.15 21.22 -5.49
N PHE A 506 14.41 22.04 -4.47
CA PHE A 506 14.19 21.68 -3.08
C PHE A 506 12.69 21.62 -2.73
N HIS A 507 11.89 22.57 -3.24
CA HIS A 507 10.43 22.53 -3.11
C HIS A 507 9.85 21.29 -3.81
N GLU A 508 10.31 20.98 -5.02
CA GLU A 508 9.90 19.77 -5.75
C GLU A 508 10.21 18.48 -4.97
N ALA A 509 11.37 18.40 -4.32
CA ALA A 509 11.70 17.25 -3.47
C ALA A 509 10.76 17.14 -2.26
N ILE A 510 10.41 18.27 -1.64
CA ILE A 510 9.56 18.31 -0.44
C ILE A 510 8.11 17.96 -0.78
N HIS A 511 7.53 18.57 -1.83
CA HIS A 511 6.16 18.31 -2.28
C HIS A 511 5.95 16.85 -2.70
N ASN A 512 6.97 16.24 -3.32
CA ASN A 512 6.95 14.82 -3.68
C ASN A 512 7.40 13.88 -2.54
N ARG A 513 7.62 14.41 -1.32
CA ARG A 513 7.98 13.67 -0.10
C ARG A 513 9.23 12.80 -0.24
N ARG A 514 10.23 13.28 -1.00
CA ARG A 514 11.50 12.57 -1.25
C ARG A 514 12.50 12.77 -0.12
N LYS A 515 12.28 12.07 1.01
CA LYS A 515 13.11 12.13 2.23
C LYS A 515 14.61 11.94 1.97
N ASP A 516 14.98 10.97 1.13
CA ASP A 516 16.38 10.62 0.88
C ASP A 516 17.11 11.74 0.13
N VAL A 517 16.43 12.40 -0.81
CA VAL A 517 16.97 13.57 -1.52
C VAL A 517 17.15 14.73 -0.56
N VAL A 518 16.12 15.07 0.21
CA VAL A 518 16.17 16.19 1.17
C VAL A 518 17.27 15.97 2.20
N SER A 519 17.40 14.77 2.74
CA SER A 519 18.48 14.41 3.68
C SER A 519 19.87 14.53 3.04
N ALA A 520 20.02 14.07 1.79
CA ALA A 520 21.27 14.19 1.06
C ALA A 520 21.65 15.65 0.75
N VAL A 521 20.64 16.51 0.49
CA VAL A 521 20.84 17.95 0.31
C VAL A 521 21.27 18.60 1.62
N ILE A 522 20.62 18.32 2.75
CA ILE A 522 20.97 18.91 4.06
C ILE A 522 22.40 18.55 4.49
N LEU A 523 22.85 17.33 4.19
CA LEU A 523 24.22 16.88 4.48
C LEU A 523 25.27 17.46 3.50
N HIS A 524 24.84 18.13 2.43
CA HIS A 524 25.74 18.69 1.42
C HIS A 524 26.21 20.10 1.80
N LYS A 525 27.41 20.49 1.38
CA LYS A 525 28.02 21.80 1.72
C LYS A 525 27.20 23.02 1.27
N ARG A 526 26.40 22.88 0.21
CA ARG A 526 25.58 23.95 -0.41
C ARG A 526 24.12 23.96 0.06
N TRP A 527 23.80 23.28 1.17
CA TRP A 527 22.41 23.19 1.63
C TRP A 527 21.82 24.55 2.06
N GLU A 528 22.64 25.44 2.63
CA GLU A 528 22.20 26.79 3.02
C GLU A 528 21.73 27.61 1.81
N GLU A 529 22.44 27.50 0.69
CA GLU A 529 22.06 28.14 -0.58
C GLU A 529 20.68 27.63 -1.05
N ALA A 530 20.42 26.33 -0.93
CA ALA A 530 19.14 25.74 -1.32
C ALA A 530 17.97 26.20 -0.43
N VAL A 531 18.20 26.44 0.87
CA VAL A 531 17.17 26.91 1.81
C VAL A 531 16.87 28.40 1.64
N VAL A 532 17.89 29.22 1.35
CA VAL A 532 17.72 30.67 1.13
C VAL A 532 17.05 30.97 -0.22
N THR A 533 17.17 30.07 -1.19
CA THR A 533 16.65 30.28 -2.55
C THR A 533 15.15 29.94 -2.64
N PHE A 534 14.29 30.89 -2.25
CA PHE A 534 12.84 30.83 -2.43
C PHE A 534 12.25 32.22 -2.72
N SER A 535 11.02 32.27 -3.23
CA SER A 535 10.31 33.53 -3.49
C SER A 535 9.32 33.84 -2.36
N HIS A 536 9.30 35.09 -1.91
CA HIS A 536 8.38 35.54 -0.87
C HIS A 536 6.95 35.79 -1.35
N TYR A 537 6.74 35.96 -2.66
CA TYR A 537 5.44 36.35 -3.24
C TYR A 537 4.59 35.14 -3.70
N SER A 538 5.16 33.94 -3.72
CA SER A 538 4.43 32.74 -4.14
C SER A 538 3.54 32.24 -3.00
N SER A 539 2.25 32.04 -3.28
CA SER A 539 1.32 31.44 -2.33
C SER A 539 1.48 29.92 -2.22
N ALA A 540 1.97 29.29 -3.29
CA ALA A 540 2.14 27.85 -3.39
C ALA A 540 3.47 27.36 -2.80
N ASN A 541 4.56 28.06 -3.12
CA ASN A 541 5.91 27.71 -2.66
C ASN A 541 6.35 28.67 -1.57
N LYS A 542 6.16 28.25 -0.31
CA LYS A 542 6.48 29.03 0.88
C LYS A 542 7.96 28.85 1.23
N CYS A 543 8.37 29.35 2.39
CA CYS A 543 9.70 29.06 2.92
C CYS A 543 9.92 27.53 3.01
N PRO A 544 11.02 26.99 2.45
CA PRO A 544 11.25 25.55 2.43
C PRO A 544 11.22 24.89 3.81
N LEU A 545 11.67 25.60 4.85
CA LEU A 545 11.64 25.11 6.23
C LEU A 545 10.21 24.88 6.73
N LEU A 546 9.26 25.74 6.35
CA LEU A 546 7.85 25.58 6.72
C LEU A 546 7.23 24.40 5.98
N GLU A 547 7.55 24.23 4.70
CA GLU A 547 7.11 23.08 3.91
C GLU A 547 7.72 21.78 4.42
N MET A 548 8.96 21.78 4.91
CA MET A 548 9.54 20.62 5.57
C MET A 548 8.79 20.25 6.84
N VAL A 549 8.40 21.22 7.67
CA VAL A 549 7.57 20.97 8.86
C VAL A 549 6.20 20.39 8.46
N GLU A 550 5.62 20.88 7.36
CA GLU A 550 4.34 20.41 6.82
C GLU A 550 4.43 18.99 6.24
N TYR A 551 5.37 18.71 5.35
CA TYR A 551 5.42 17.47 4.56
C TYR A 551 6.43 16.42 5.04
N LEU A 552 7.58 16.84 5.59
CA LEU A 552 8.73 15.98 5.93
C LEU A 552 9.37 16.32 7.30
N PRO A 553 8.66 16.08 8.42
CA PRO A 553 9.15 16.45 9.76
C PRO A 553 10.46 15.74 10.13
N ASP A 554 10.65 14.48 9.74
CA ASP A 554 11.90 13.74 9.99
C ASP A 554 13.13 14.42 9.39
N SER A 555 12.98 15.02 8.21
CA SER A 555 14.08 15.74 7.55
C SER A 555 14.35 17.06 8.26
N PHE A 556 13.30 17.70 8.80
CA PHE A 556 13.46 18.89 9.64
C PHE A 556 14.12 18.57 10.98
N LYS A 557 13.85 17.40 11.56
CA LYS A 557 14.59 16.91 12.75
C LYS A 557 16.10 16.85 12.47
N LEU A 558 16.50 16.35 11.31
CA LEU A 558 17.91 16.34 10.90
C LEU A 558 18.51 17.75 10.76
N VAL A 559 17.71 18.74 10.33
CA VAL A 559 18.13 20.16 10.38
C VAL A 559 18.35 20.62 11.83
N LEU A 560 17.46 20.25 12.75
CA LEU A 560 17.61 20.59 14.17
C LEU A 560 18.78 19.86 14.83
N ASP A 561 19.07 18.61 14.45
CA ASP A 561 20.24 17.87 14.92
C ASP A 561 21.54 18.59 14.52
N ASN A 562 21.61 19.11 13.29
CA ASN A 562 22.74 19.93 12.82
C ASN A 562 22.87 21.27 13.57
N CYS A 563 21.84 21.72 14.29
CA CYS A 563 21.89 22.93 15.11
C CYS A 563 22.47 22.67 16.51
N ILE A 564 22.67 21.41 16.89
CA ILE A 564 23.28 21.01 18.16
C ILE A 564 24.77 20.80 17.91
N ILE A 565 25.59 21.63 18.55
CA ILE A 565 27.05 21.55 18.45
C ILE A 565 27.57 21.10 19.80
N GLU A 566 28.06 19.86 19.88
CA GLU A 566 28.73 19.34 21.07
C GLU A 566 30.20 19.81 21.10
N SER A 567 30.67 20.24 22.27
CA SER A 567 32.09 20.52 22.49
C SER A 567 32.95 19.25 22.35
N SER A 568 34.24 19.42 22.02
CA SER A 568 35.19 18.30 21.87
C SER A 568 35.63 17.67 23.20
N GLU A 569 35.12 18.17 24.33
CA GLU A 569 35.47 17.71 25.67
C GLU A 569 34.69 16.44 26.07
N GLU A 570 35.20 15.68 27.04
CA GLU A 570 34.51 14.47 27.52
C GLU A 570 33.16 14.81 28.16
N LYS A 571 32.11 14.02 27.88
CA LYS A 571 30.73 14.28 28.35
C LYS A 571 30.59 14.35 29.88
N THR A 572 31.50 13.73 30.62
CA THR A 572 31.55 13.73 32.09
C THR A 572 32.25 14.95 32.68
N SER A 573 32.98 15.70 31.86
CA SER A 573 33.75 16.86 32.30
C SER A 573 32.81 18.01 32.69
N ARG A 574 33.22 18.80 33.69
CA ARG A 574 32.43 19.96 34.15
C ARG A 574 32.37 21.10 33.12
N ASP A 575 33.26 21.08 32.14
CA ASP A 575 33.43 22.10 31.11
C ASP A 575 32.74 21.71 29.79
N PHE A 576 32.31 20.45 29.66
CA PHE A 576 31.46 19.99 28.57
C PHE A 576 30.23 20.88 28.41
N TYR A 577 30.10 21.44 27.21
CA TYR A 577 28.96 22.25 26.83
C TYR A 577 28.37 21.79 25.50
N ILE A 578 27.10 22.12 25.36
CA ILE A 578 26.30 21.93 24.16
C ILE A 578 25.84 23.31 23.71
N GLU A 579 26.21 23.70 22.50
CA GLU A 579 25.71 24.93 21.89
C GLU A 579 24.48 24.62 21.03
N TYR A 580 23.40 25.36 21.28
CA TYR A 580 22.16 25.29 20.51
C TYR A 580 22.05 26.52 19.62
N ASN A 581 22.00 26.33 18.30
CA ASN A 581 21.82 27.39 17.33
C ASN A 581 20.33 27.52 16.91
N PHE A 582 19.80 28.74 16.88
CA PHE A 582 18.38 29.02 16.62
C PHE A 582 18.09 29.67 15.27
N ARG A 583 19.08 29.77 14.38
CA ARG A 583 18.99 30.47 13.08
C ARG A 583 17.81 30.03 12.21
N TYR A 584 17.42 28.76 12.25
CA TYR A 584 16.35 28.20 11.42
C TYR A 584 14.97 28.22 12.11
N LEU A 585 14.89 28.68 13.36
CA LEU A 585 13.61 28.78 14.09
C LEU A 585 12.92 30.14 13.92
N GLN A 586 13.69 31.19 13.61
CA GLN A 586 13.18 32.55 13.50
C GLN A 586 13.68 33.22 12.22
N CYS A 587 12.82 34.03 11.61
CA CYS A 587 13.27 34.98 10.60
C CYS A 587 14.08 36.11 11.26
N PRO A 588 15.06 36.71 10.56
CA PRO A 588 15.75 37.90 11.04
C PRO A 588 14.76 39.00 11.47
N LEU A 589 14.92 39.55 12.68
CA LEU A 589 14.00 40.52 13.29
C LEU A 589 13.78 41.78 12.43
N THR A 590 14.72 42.10 11.54
CA THR A 590 14.67 43.24 10.61
C THR A 590 13.55 43.12 9.57
N LEU A 591 13.16 41.89 9.19
CA LEU A 591 12.10 41.65 8.21
C LEU A 591 10.70 41.81 8.83
N ASN A 592 10.54 41.58 10.13
CA ASN A 592 9.23 41.56 10.79
C ASN A 592 8.57 42.96 10.96
N LYS A 593 9.30 44.07 10.82
CA LYS A 593 8.75 45.44 11.01
C LYS A 593 9.20 46.53 10.02
N LYS A 594 10.10 46.27 9.05
CA LYS A 594 10.41 47.24 7.96
C LYS A 594 9.26 47.42 6.94
N LEU A 595 8.18 46.66 7.09
CA LEU A 595 6.98 46.64 6.24
C LEU A 595 6.07 47.88 6.39
N LYS A 596 6.60 49.03 6.78
CA LYS A 596 5.87 50.30 6.71
C LYS A 596 6.15 51.08 5.41
N ASP A 597 7.13 50.66 4.63
CA ASP A 597 7.41 51.23 3.31
C ASP A 597 7.12 50.18 2.21
N GLY A 598 5.85 50.07 1.80
CA GLY A 598 5.47 49.70 0.43
C GLY A 598 5.28 48.22 0.03
N GLU A 599 5.67 47.21 0.81
CA GLU A 599 5.49 45.80 0.40
C GLU A 599 4.89 44.92 1.52
N ASP A 600 3.75 44.27 1.26
CA ASP A 600 2.95 43.49 2.23
C ASP A 600 3.44 42.03 2.40
N ILE A 601 4.60 41.79 3.03
CA ILE A 601 5.06 40.43 3.40
C ILE A 601 5.03 40.28 4.93
N PHE A 602 3.91 39.81 5.50
CA PHE A 602 3.78 39.64 6.95
C PHE A 602 4.23 38.25 7.42
N TYR A 603 5.38 38.17 8.10
CA TYR A 603 5.77 36.99 8.86
C TYR A 603 5.35 37.12 10.33
N GLU A 604 4.68 36.09 10.84
CA GLU A 604 4.43 35.99 12.28
C GLU A 604 5.75 35.72 13.02
N PRO A 605 5.97 36.30 14.21
CA PRO A 605 7.13 35.93 15.02
C PRO A 605 7.07 34.43 15.36
N LEU A 606 8.23 33.80 15.56
CA LEU A 606 8.32 32.35 15.85
C LEU A 606 7.68 31.50 14.73
N THR A 607 8.04 31.78 13.47
CA THR A 607 7.40 31.21 12.27
C THR A 607 7.36 29.68 12.28
N THR A 608 8.50 29.02 12.53
CA THR A 608 8.59 27.56 12.46
C THR A 608 7.87 26.88 13.61
N LEU A 609 7.95 27.43 14.83
CA LEU A 609 7.22 26.90 16.00
C LEU A 609 5.71 27.04 15.81
N ASN A 610 5.25 28.17 15.29
CA ASN A 610 3.85 28.36 14.93
C ASN A 610 3.41 27.35 13.85
N ALA A 611 4.26 27.06 12.86
CA ALA A 611 3.98 26.01 11.88
C ALA A 611 3.95 24.61 12.50
N MET A 612 4.88 24.27 13.41
CA MET A 612 4.90 22.99 14.11
C MET A 612 3.62 22.78 14.94
N VAL A 613 3.15 23.82 15.62
CA VAL A 613 1.89 23.80 16.38
C VAL A 613 0.70 23.62 15.43
N ARG A 614 0.63 24.36 14.31
CA ARG A 614 -0.46 24.24 13.32
C ARG A 614 -0.53 22.84 12.69
N HIS A 615 0.62 22.21 12.43
CA HIS A 615 0.71 20.87 11.84
C HIS A 615 0.83 19.75 12.88
N ASN A 616 0.61 20.03 14.17
CA ASN A 616 0.65 19.06 15.27
C ASN A 616 1.94 18.21 15.34
N ARG A 617 3.11 18.83 15.10
CA ARG A 617 4.41 18.14 15.09
C ARG A 617 5.02 18.04 16.49
N MET A 618 4.50 17.12 17.30
CA MET A 618 4.96 16.95 18.69
C MET A 618 6.41 16.55 18.84
N GLU A 619 6.90 15.63 18.00
CA GLU A 619 8.29 15.18 18.05
C GLU A 619 9.30 16.30 17.75
N LEU A 620 8.90 17.27 16.92
CA LEU A 620 9.72 18.46 16.64
C LEU A 620 9.65 19.47 17.79
N LEU A 621 8.49 19.64 18.42
CA LEU A 621 8.31 20.55 19.55
C LEU A 621 9.00 20.05 20.82
N SER A 622 9.07 18.74 21.03
CA SER A 622 9.80 18.12 22.15
C SER A 622 11.31 18.08 21.93
N HIS A 623 11.80 18.46 20.75
CA HIS A 623 13.21 18.48 20.43
C HIS A 623 13.99 19.44 21.36
N PRO A 624 15.20 19.07 21.83
CA PRO A 624 15.99 19.89 22.74
C PRO A 624 16.18 21.34 22.26
N VAL A 625 16.48 21.54 20.98
CA VAL A 625 16.65 22.90 20.40
C VAL A 625 15.39 23.76 20.59
N CYS A 626 14.20 23.19 20.37
CA CYS A 626 12.93 23.91 20.52
C CYS A 626 12.63 24.22 21.99
N LYS A 627 12.88 23.26 22.89
CA LYS A 627 12.73 23.46 24.35
C LYS A 627 13.66 24.57 24.85
N GLU A 628 14.94 24.53 24.48
CA GLU A 628 15.93 25.52 24.88
C GLU A 628 15.63 26.90 24.31
N TYR A 629 15.13 26.96 23.08
CA TYR A 629 14.72 28.21 22.46
C TYR A 629 13.50 28.85 23.15
N LEU A 630 12.49 28.06 23.50
CA LEU A 630 11.35 28.55 24.29
C LEU A 630 11.78 29.00 25.69
N LEU A 631 12.64 28.23 26.34
CA LEU A 631 13.20 28.56 27.65
C LEU A 631 14.01 29.86 27.59
N MET A 632 14.79 30.06 26.53
CA MET A 632 15.49 31.33 26.27
C MET A 632 14.50 32.48 26.23
N LYS A 633 13.49 32.44 25.36
CA LYS A 633 12.49 33.51 25.22
C LYS A 633 11.71 33.75 26.52
N TRP A 634 11.43 32.68 27.27
CA TRP A 634 10.83 32.77 28.60
C TRP A 634 11.70 33.55 29.57
N MET A 635 12.98 33.21 29.71
CA MET A 635 13.89 33.93 30.60
C MET A 635 14.19 35.36 30.14
N ALA A 636 14.19 35.58 28.83
CA ALA A 636 14.53 36.86 28.22
C ALA A 636 13.45 37.93 28.49
N TYR A 637 12.18 37.61 28.27
CA TYR A 637 11.06 38.54 28.53
C TYR A 637 9.78 37.89 29.05
N GLY A 638 9.49 36.63 28.73
CA GLY A 638 8.21 35.97 29.07
C GLY A 638 7.94 35.94 30.58
N PHE A 639 8.90 35.45 31.36
CA PHE A 639 8.84 35.34 32.81
C PHE A 639 8.62 36.70 33.47
N ARG A 640 9.42 37.70 33.10
CA ARG A 640 9.35 39.06 33.68
C ARG A 640 8.01 39.73 33.36
N ALA A 641 7.56 39.63 32.11
CA ALA A 641 6.28 40.21 31.69
C ALA A 641 5.10 39.52 32.39
N HIS A 642 5.15 38.19 32.52
CA HIS A 642 4.08 37.44 33.18
C HIS A 642 4.03 37.71 34.68
N LEU A 643 5.17 37.69 35.38
CA LEU A 643 5.24 37.97 36.81
C LEU A 643 4.85 39.42 37.12
N MET A 644 5.20 40.38 36.26
CA MET A 644 4.74 41.77 36.39
C MET A 644 3.22 41.87 36.27
N ASN A 645 2.62 41.18 35.28
CA ASN A 645 1.17 41.17 35.11
C ASN A 645 0.44 40.52 36.30
N LEU A 646 0.94 39.39 36.78
CA LEU A 646 0.42 38.71 37.98
C LEU A 646 0.59 39.58 39.23
N GLY A 647 1.76 40.22 39.37
CA GLY A 647 2.06 41.15 40.46
C GLY A 647 1.10 42.33 40.49
N ILE A 648 0.87 42.99 39.36
CA ILE A 648 -0.10 44.10 39.22
C ILE A 648 -1.49 43.63 39.62
N TYR A 649 -1.95 42.47 39.15
CA TYR A 649 -3.27 41.96 39.54
C TYR A 649 -3.35 41.65 41.05
N SER A 650 -2.31 41.01 41.60
CA SER A 650 -2.24 40.66 43.03
C SER A 650 -2.22 41.89 43.95
N LEU A 651 -1.64 43.01 43.48
CA LEU A 651 -1.67 44.28 44.19
C LEU A 651 -3.09 44.84 44.33
N GLY A 652 -4.03 44.50 43.44
CA GLY A 652 -5.45 44.81 43.64
C GLY A 652 -6.17 43.77 44.50
N LEU A 653 -5.91 42.49 44.26
CA LEU A 653 -6.59 41.37 44.93
C LEU A 653 -6.29 41.28 46.43
N ILE A 654 -5.01 41.33 46.82
CA ILE A 654 -4.61 41.13 48.22
C ILE A 654 -5.23 42.22 49.13
N PRO A 655 -5.13 43.53 48.81
CA PRO A 655 -5.78 44.56 49.60
C PRO A 655 -7.31 44.45 49.65
N LEU A 656 -7.95 44.00 48.57
CA LEU A 656 -9.39 43.76 48.55
C LEU A 656 -9.78 42.64 49.53
N THR A 657 -9.00 41.55 49.56
CA THR A 657 -9.23 40.44 50.50
C THR A 657 -8.97 40.84 51.95
N LEU A 658 -7.89 41.57 52.21
CA LEU A 658 -7.55 42.09 53.53
C LEU A 658 -8.66 43.02 54.04
N LEU A 659 -9.23 43.84 53.16
CA LEU A 659 -10.33 44.76 53.51
C LEU A 659 -11.58 43.99 53.97
N VAL A 660 -11.91 42.87 53.32
CA VAL A 660 -13.06 42.03 53.69
C VAL A 660 -12.81 41.21 54.96
N THR A 661 -11.57 40.74 55.19
CA THR A 661 -11.26 39.94 56.39
C THR A 661 -11.10 40.78 57.66
N HIS A 662 -10.62 42.03 57.54
CA HIS A 662 -10.38 42.90 58.70
C HIS A 662 -11.61 43.67 59.17
N ILE A 663 -12.67 43.76 58.37
CA ILE A 663 -13.90 44.49 58.71
C ILE A 663 -15.07 43.53 58.89
N GLN A 664 -15.87 43.72 59.95
CA GLN A 664 -17.08 42.94 60.15
C GLN A 664 -18.15 43.28 59.09
N PRO A 665 -18.74 42.28 58.41
CA PRO A 665 -19.74 42.52 57.37
C PRO A 665 -20.99 43.22 57.92
N GLY A 666 -21.54 44.15 57.14
CA GLY A 666 -22.75 44.90 57.46
C GLY A 666 -22.54 46.30 58.06
N ARG A 667 -21.31 46.67 58.43
CA ARG A 667 -20.98 48.03 58.90
C ARG A 667 -20.54 48.95 57.74
N PRO A 668 -20.95 50.23 57.67
CA PRO A 668 -20.46 51.16 56.65
C PRO A 668 -18.96 51.45 56.85
N LEU A 669 -18.19 51.52 55.77
CA LEU A 669 -16.73 51.74 55.81
C LEU A 669 -16.32 53.22 56.11
N ASN A 670 -17.22 54.05 56.64
CA ASN A 670 -16.96 55.47 56.88
C ASN A 670 -15.90 55.67 57.98
N GLY A 671 -14.81 56.34 57.64
CA GLY A 671 -13.65 56.52 58.50
C GLY A 671 -13.79 57.54 59.64
N THR A 672 -14.99 57.97 60.05
CA THR A 672 -15.14 59.02 61.07
C THR A 672 -16.27 58.89 62.10
N GLU A 673 -17.17 57.90 62.06
CA GLU A 673 -18.20 57.78 63.11
C GLU A 673 -18.36 56.34 63.58
N ILE A 674 -17.64 56.00 64.66
CA ILE A 674 -17.85 54.78 65.45
C ILE A 674 -18.52 55.23 66.76
N TYR A 675 -19.85 55.18 66.82
CA TYR A 675 -20.51 55.08 68.12
C TYR A 675 -20.32 53.64 68.60
N GLU A 676 -19.59 53.53 69.71
CA GLU A 676 -19.36 52.34 70.54
C GLU A 676 -18.40 51.25 70.00
N ALA A 677 -17.09 51.43 70.20
CA ALA A 677 -16.15 50.31 70.33
C ALA A 677 -14.84 50.69 71.06
N ARG A 678 -14.18 49.66 71.63
CA ARG A 678 -13.06 49.67 72.60
C ARG A 678 -11.73 50.24 72.05
N PRO A 679 -10.73 50.57 72.91
CA PRO A 679 -9.50 51.30 72.54
C PRO A 679 -8.53 50.60 71.56
N LEU A 680 -8.73 49.33 71.20
CA LEU A 680 -7.86 48.55 70.30
C LEU A 680 -8.14 48.78 68.80
N GLU A 681 -9.18 49.54 68.44
CA GLU A 681 -9.58 49.74 67.03
C GLU A 681 -8.95 50.97 66.35
N TYR A 682 -8.20 51.81 67.07
CA TYR A 682 -7.61 53.04 66.51
C TYR A 682 -6.39 52.78 65.60
N GLU A 683 -5.62 51.70 65.83
CA GLU A 683 -4.42 51.39 65.03
C GLU A 683 -4.75 50.82 63.63
N ASN A 684 -5.92 50.20 63.45
CA ASN A 684 -6.32 49.58 62.18
C ASN A 684 -6.90 50.58 61.16
N SER A 685 -7.25 51.80 61.57
CA SER A 685 -7.86 52.81 60.67
C SER A 685 -6.93 53.21 59.53
N TYR A 686 -5.62 53.35 59.80
CA TYR A 686 -4.64 53.71 58.78
C TYR A 686 -4.46 52.58 57.74
N PHE A 687 -4.33 51.35 58.22
CA PHE A 687 -4.18 50.17 57.37
C PHE A 687 -5.39 49.98 56.43
N THR A 688 -6.61 50.13 56.95
CA THR A 688 -7.84 50.03 56.17
C THR A 688 -7.94 51.14 55.11
N ARG A 689 -7.57 52.38 55.44
CA ARG A 689 -7.51 53.50 54.47
C ARG A 689 -6.49 53.27 53.37
N VAL A 690 -5.30 52.76 53.71
CA VAL A 690 -4.28 52.41 52.72
C VAL A 690 -4.78 51.33 51.77
N CYS A 691 -5.41 50.27 52.29
CA CYS A 691 -5.99 49.21 51.45
C CYS A 691 -7.10 49.73 50.53
N MET A 692 -8.01 50.57 51.05
CA MET A 692 -9.05 51.21 50.24
C MET A 692 -8.46 52.06 49.11
N CYS A 693 -7.51 52.96 49.42
CA CYS A 693 -6.85 53.77 48.39
C CYS A 693 -6.15 52.92 47.34
N LEU A 694 -5.51 51.82 47.75
CA LEU A 694 -4.80 50.92 46.85
C LEU A 694 -5.78 50.19 45.91
N VAL A 695 -6.89 49.65 46.42
CA VAL A 695 -7.94 49.01 45.60
C VAL A 695 -8.53 50.01 44.59
N LEU A 696 -8.78 51.26 45.01
CA LEU A 696 -9.30 52.31 44.12
C LEU A 696 -8.32 52.62 42.98
N ILE A 697 -7.04 52.87 43.31
CA ILE A 697 -6.00 53.19 42.32
C ILE A 697 -5.87 52.04 41.31
N MET A 698 -5.84 50.80 41.79
CA MET A 698 -5.69 49.63 40.92
C MET A 698 -6.92 49.40 40.04
N SER A 699 -8.13 49.65 40.55
CA SER A 699 -9.35 49.54 39.75
C SER A 699 -9.42 50.60 38.65
N LEU A 700 -8.98 51.84 38.92
CA LEU A 700 -8.88 52.89 37.91
C LEU A 700 -7.83 52.56 36.84
N LEU A 701 -6.66 52.05 37.24
CA LEU A 701 -5.64 51.56 36.29
C LEU A 701 -6.16 50.39 35.44
N GLY A 702 -6.96 49.50 36.04
CA GLY A 702 -7.64 48.41 35.36
C GLY A 702 -8.60 48.90 34.27
N ILE A 703 -9.44 49.89 34.57
CA ILE A 703 -10.35 50.51 33.58
C ILE A 703 -9.55 51.17 32.44
N CYS A 704 -8.49 51.92 32.76
CA CYS A 704 -7.62 52.52 31.75
C CYS A 704 -7.00 51.46 30.84
N LYS A 705 -6.55 50.33 31.40
CA LYS A 705 -6.04 49.18 30.65
C LYS A 705 -7.13 48.61 29.71
N GLU A 706 -8.35 48.39 30.20
CA GLU A 706 -9.43 47.83 29.39
C GLU A 706 -9.88 48.76 28.26
N ILE A 707 -9.93 50.08 28.50
CA ILE A 707 -10.18 51.08 27.45
C ILE A 707 -9.10 51.01 26.37
N PHE A 708 -7.83 50.90 26.75
CA PHE A 708 -6.72 50.74 25.81
C PHE A 708 -6.85 49.43 24.99
N GLN A 709 -7.22 48.33 25.64
CA GLN A 709 -7.46 47.04 24.97
C GLN A 709 -8.61 47.11 23.96
N LEU A 710 -9.71 47.78 24.31
CA LEU A 710 -10.87 47.97 23.44
C LEU A 710 -10.50 48.77 22.17
N ILE A 711 -9.67 49.80 22.31
CA ILE A 711 -9.15 50.57 21.16
C ILE A 711 -8.27 49.70 20.25
N GLN A 712 -7.42 48.85 20.82
CA GLN A 712 -6.49 48.01 20.05
C GLN A 712 -7.19 46.85 19.33
N GLN A 713 -8.14 46.18 19.99
CA GLN A 713 -8.75 44.94 19.51
C GLN A 713 -10.08 45.16 18.77
N LYS A 714 -10.70 46.35 18.87
CA LYS A 714 -11.96 46.72 18.22
C LYS A 714 -13.06 45.68 18.52
N LEU A 715 -13.78 45.20 17.50
CA LEU A 715 -14.90 44.26 17.64
C LEU A 715 -14.50 42.91 18.26
N LYS A 716 -13.24 42.49 18.14
CA LYS A 716 -12.78 41.22 18.75
C LYS A 716 -12.81 41.28 20.28
N TYR A 717 -12.70 42.47 20.85
CA TYR A 717 -12.74 42.67 22.30
C TYR A 717 -14.09 42.24 22.91
N LEU A 718 -15.20 42.53 22.24
CA LEU A 718 -16.56 42.28 22.73
C LEU A 718 -16.96 40.80 22.69
N LEU A 719 -16.21 39.96 21.96
CA LEU A 719 -16.46 38.52 21.84
C LEU A 719 -15.77 37.72 22.96
N ASP A 720 -14.85 38.33 23.71
CA ASP A 720 -14.12 37.66 24.79
C ASP A 720 -14.81 37.92 26.15
N TYR A 721 -15.25 36.83 26.79
CA TYR A 721 -15.97 36.88 28.06
C TYR A 721 -15.07 37.29 29.24
N SER A 722 -13.75 37.09 29.14
CA SER A 722 -12.81 37.47 30.19
C SER A 722 -12.78 38.99 30.41
N ASN A 723 -12.92 39.76 29.32
CA ASN A 723 -12.99 41.22 29.37
C ASN A 723 -14.25 41.70 30.12
N LEU A 724 -15.40 41.04 29.91
CA LEU A 724 -16.63 41.36 30.63
C LEU A 724 -16.47 41.12 32.13
N LEU A 725 -15.76 40.05 32.51
CA LEU A 725 -15.46 39.70 33.90
C LEU A 725 -14.54 40.77 34.54
N ASP A 726 -13.52 41.25 33.81
CA ASP A 726 -12.67 42.34 34.27
C ASP A 726 -13.47 43.64 34.52
N TRP A 727 -14.40 44.01 33.63
CA TRP A 727 -15.28 45.18 33.83
C TRP A 727 -16.17 45.06 35.07
N THR A 728 -16.76 43.89 35.32
CA THR A 728 -17.60 43.68 36.51
C THR A 728 -16.78 43.72 37.80
N ILE A 729 -15.55 43.18 37.80
CA ILE A 729 -14.64 43.28 38.95
C ILE A 729 -14.31 44.74 39.27
N TYR A 730 -13.87 45.53 38.29
CA TYR A 730 -13.42 46.91 38.57
C TYR A 730 -14.57 47.81 39.00
N THR A 731 -15.74 47.68 38.39
CA THR A 731 -16.93 48.49 38.74
C THR A 731 -17.45 48.17 40.15
N THR A 732 -17.58 46.88 40.49
CA THR A 732 -18.01 46.45 41.83
C THR A 732 -16.98 46.79 42.91
N SER A 733 -15.69 46.71 42.60
CA SER A 733 -14.60 47.12 43.51
C SER A 733 -14.60 48.62 43.79
N ILE A 734 -14.90 49.46 42.78
CA ILE A 734 -15.04 50.91 42.98
C ILE A 734 -16.25 51.23 43.84
N ILE A 735 -17.40 50.58 43.61
CA ILE A 735 -18.60 50.78 44.44
C ILE A 735 -18.30 50.36 45.89
N PHE A 736 -17.59 49.26 46.10
CA PHE A 736 -17.20 48.80 47.42
C PHE A 736 -16.31 49.81 48.18
N VAL A 737 -15.46 50.57 47.48
CA VAL A 737 -14.54 51.54 48.10
C VAL A 737 -15.05 52.99 48.02
N SER A 738 -16.19 53.22 47.36
CA SER A 738 -16.73 54.56 47.10
C SER A 738 -17.08 55.38 48.34
N SER A 739 -17.18 54.74 49.52
CA SER A 739 -17.34 55.38 50.83
C SER A 739 -16.22 56.36 51.21
N LEU A 740 -15.09 56.34 50.49
CA LEU A 740 -14.04 57.38 50.60
C LEU A 740 -14.50 58.77 50.14
N PHE A 741 -15.46 58.84 49.21
CA PHE A 741 -15.88 60.10 48.57
C PHE A 741 -17.38 60.38 48.70
N ILE A 742 -18.21 59.33 48.73
CA ILE A 742 -19.67 59.42 48.72
C ILE A 742 -20.22 58.51 49.81
N ASN A 743 -21.18 59.00 50.60
CA ASN A 743 -21.83 58.19 51.62
C ASN A 743 -22.82 57.20 50.99
N THR A 744 -22.40 55.94 50.80
CA THR A 744 -23.22 54.86 50.22
C THR A 744 -23.86 53.99 51.30
N PRO A 745 -25.05 53.41 51.07
CA PRO A 745 -25.68 52.50 52.01
C PRO A 745 -24.81 51.25 52.23
N ALA A 746 -24.63 50.85 53.50
CA ALA A 746 -23.77 49.73 53.89
C ALA A 746 -24.15 48.42 53.20
N HIS A 747 -25.45 48.17 52.98
CA HIS A 747 -25.92 46.96 52.30
C HIS A 747 -25.37 46.82 50.88
N LEU A 748 -25.53 47.85 50.05
CA LEU A 748 -25.06 47.86 48.66
C LEU A 748 -23.54 47.70 48.59
N GLN A 749 -22.83 48.29 49.55
CA GLN A 749 -21.38 48.18 49.65
C GLN A 749 -20.95 46.73 49.86
N TRP A 750 -21.50 46.05 50.87
CA TRP A 750 -21.14 44.67 51.17
C TRP A 750 -21.60 43.67 50.11
N GLU A 751 -22.73 43.91 49.44
CA GLU A 751 -23.15 43.14 48.27
C GLU A 751 -22.13 43.25 47.13
N CYS A 752 -21.71 44.47 46.79
CA CYS A 752 -20.69 44.69 45.75
C CYS A 752 -19.33 44.13 46.16
N GLY A 753 -18.95 44.26 47.43
CA GLY A 753 -17.71 43.71 47.97
C GLY A 753 -17.66 42.18 47.91
N ALA A 754 -18.78 41.51 48.21
CA ALA A 754 -18.90 40.05 48.10
C ALA A 754 -18.74 39.58 46.64
N ILE A 755 -19.41 40.26 45.69
CA ILE A 755 -19.29 39.96 44.26
C ILE A 755 -17.85 40.20 43.78
N ALA A 756 -17.25 41.33 44.17
CA ALA A 756 -15.89 41.69 43.79
C ALA A 756 -14.84 40.67 44.28
N VAL A 757 -14.90 40.25 45.54
CA VAL A 757 -13.97 39.24 46.09
C VAL A 757 -14.16 37.90 45.40
N TYR A 758 -15.41 37.44 45.22
CA TYR A 758 -15.69 36.17 44.56
C TYR A 758 -15.14 36.16 43.12
N LEU A 759 -15.53 37.16 42.30
CA LEU A 759 -15.12 37.21 40.90
C LEU A 759 -13.61 37.43 40.75
N SER A 760 -12.98 38.21 41.63
CA SER A 760 -11.54 38.47 41.54
C SER A 760 -10.68 37.22 41.81
N TRP A 761 -11.08 36.34 42.74
CA TRP A 761 -10.44 35.03 42.91
C TRP A 761 -10.74 34.04 41.78
N MET A 762 -11.98 34.03 41.27
CA MET A 762 -12.33 33.20 40.11
C MET A 762 -11.53 33.61 38.86
N ASN A 763 -11.35 34.92 38.64
CA ASN A 763 -10.56 35.46 37.56
C ASN A 763 -9.05 35.20 37.75
N PHE A 764 -8.57 35.16 39.00
CA PHE A 764 -7.18 34.81 39.29
C PHE A 764 -6.80 33.41 38.77
N LEU A 765 -7.74 32.45 38.73
CA LEU A 765 -7.51 31.13 38.14
C LEU A 765 -7.13 31.20 36.64
N LEU A 766 -7.64 32.18 35.90
CA LEU A 766 -7.28 32.40 34.49
C LEU A 766 -5.83 32.87 34.33
N TYR A 767 -5.25 33.56 35.33
CA TYR A 767 -3.84 33.93 35.30
C TYR A 767 -2.92 32.72 35.51
N LEU A 768 -3.37 31.72 36.29
CA LEU A 768 -2.65 30.46 36.48
C LEU A 768 -2.68 29.56 35.24
N GLN A 769 -3.59 29.82 34.29
CA GLN A 769 -3.67 29.11 33.02
C GLN A 769 -2.32 29.08 32.28
N ARG A 770 -1.49 30.11 32.45
CA ARG A 770 -0.25 30.29 31.68
C ARG A 770 0.94 29.49 32.21
N PHE A 771 0.85 28.92 33.41
CA PHE A 771 1.89 28.06 33.96
C PHE A 771 1.79 26.63 33.42
N GLU A 772 2.92 25.94 33.32
CA GLU A 772 3.00 24.61 32.73
C GLU A 772 2.27 23.54 33.57
N ASN A 773 2.48 23.56 34.89
CA ASN A 773 1.95 22.54 35.81
C ASN A 773 0.45 22.72 36.06
N TYR A 774 0.01 23.96 36.25
CA TYR A 774 -1.38 24.28 36.61
C TYR A 774 -2.28 24.58 35.42
N GLY A 775 -1.70 25.02 34.29
CA GLY A 775 -2.45 25.50 33.14
C GLY A 775 -3.38 24.45 32.54
N ILE A 776 -2.95 23.18 32.53
CA ILE A 776 -3.77 22.08 32.01
C ILE A 776 -5.05 21.87 32.83
N TYR A 777 -4.99 22.03 34.16
CA TYR A 777 -6.15 21.89 35.04
C TYR A 777 -7.16 23.02 34.82
N VAL A 778 -6.67 24.25 34.61
CA VAL A 778 -7.54 25.40 34.28
C VAL A 778 -8.23 25.17 32.94
N VAL A 779 -7.52 24.65 31.93
CA VAL A 779 -8.09 24.31 30.63
C VAL A 779 -9.14 23.19 30.75
N MET A 780 -8.86 22.13 31.51
CA MET A 780 -9.82 21.04 31.75
C MET A 780 -11.08 21.56 32.46
N PHE A 781 -10.92 22.38 33.50
CA PHE A 781 -12.04 22.98 34.23
C PHE A 781 -12.98 23.77 33.31
N TRP A 782 -12.42 24.62 32.44
CA TRP A 782 -13.23 25.42 31.52
C TRP A 782 -13.90 24.61 30.42
N GLU A 783 -13.27 23.53 29.93
CA GLU A 783 -13.91 22.67 28.94
C GLU A 783 -15.10 21.91 29.56
N ILE A 784 -14.93 21.36 30.77
CA ILE A 784 -16.00 20.71 31.53
C ILE A 784 -17.12 21.73 31.86
N LEU A 785 -16.77 22.95 32.24
CA LEU A 785 -17.77 23.98 32.52
C LEU A 785 -18.58 24.35 31.27
N ARG A 786 -17.93 24.42 30.10
CA ARG A 786 -18.59 24.68 28.82
C ARG A 786 -19.54 23.54 28.45
N THR A 787 -19.13 22.28 28.61
CA THR A 787 -19.99 21.13 28.34
C THR A 787 -21.15 21.08 29.32
N LEU A 788 -20.91 21.32 30.60
CA LEU A 788 -21.94 21.46 31.62
C LEU A 788 -22.97 22.54 31.26
N ILE A 789 -22.55 23.75 30.86
CA ILE A 789 -23.48 24.84 30.48
C ILE A 789 -24.34 24.44 29.28
N ARG A 790 -23.74 23.82 28.25
CA ARG A 790 -24.47 23.38 27.05
C ARG A 790 -25.55 22.36 27.40
N ILE A 791 -25.23 21.46 28.33
CA ILE A 791 -26.10 20.38 28.76
C ILE A 791 -27.16 20.87 29.77
N ALA A 792 -26.81 21.82 30.63
CA ALA A 792 -27.69 22.39 31.65
C ALA A 792 -28.96 23.01 31.05
N VAL A 793 -28.90 23.54 29.82
CA VAL A 793 -30.07 24.07 29.09
C VAL A 793 -31.10 22.96 28.83
N VAL A 794 -30.66 21.75 28.50
CA VAL A 794 -31.56 20.61 28.24
C VAL A 794 -32.23 20.15 29.54
N PHE A 795 -31.47 20.16 30.64
CA PHE A 795 -31.95 19.67 31.94
C PHE A 795 -32.73 20.70 32.74
N PHE A 796 -32.59 21.99 32.41
CA PHE A 796 -33.41 23.05 32.98
C PHE A 796 -34.91 22.75 32.83
N PHE A 797 -35.35 22.27 31.66
CA PHE A 797 -36.74 21.91 31.43
C PHE A 797 -37.20 20.73 32.30
N LEU A 798 -36.30 19.77 32.54
CA LEU A 798 -36.59 18.60 33.36
C LEU A 798 -36.71 18.99 34.84
N ILE A 799 -35.79 19.83 35.34
CA ILE A 799 -35.83 20.37 36.70
C ILE A 799 -37.08 21.25 36.88
N LEU A 800 -37.43 22.06 35.88
CA LEU A 800 -38.65 22.87 35.90
C LEU A 800 -39.91 22.00 35.97
N ALA A 801 -39.97 20.90 35.22
CA ALA A 801 -41.10 19.98 35.23
C ALA A 801 -41.29 19.31 36.61
N PHE A 802 -40.22 18.79 37.20
CA PHE A 802 -40.28 18.22 38.56
C PHE A 802 -40.54 19.28 39.62
N GLY A 803 -39.95 20.47 39.50
CA GLY A 803 -40.18 21.60 40.40
C GLY A 803 -41.64 22.05 40.42
N LEU A 804 -42.27 22.17 39.25
CA LEU A 804 -43.70 22.48 39.19
C LEU A 804 -44.58 21.32 39.68
N SER A 805 -44.16 20.07 39.47
CA SER A 805 -44.86 18.90 40.00
C SER A 805 -44.84 18.85 41.54
N PHE A 806 -43.67 19.03 42.17
CA PHE A 806 -43.56 19.08 43.63
C PHE A 806 -44.22 20.33 44.22
N PHE A 807 -44.29 21.44 43.50
CA PHE A 807 -45.07 22.61 43.93
C PHE A 807 -46.55 22.26 44.11
N VAL A 808 -47.12 21.50 43.17
CA VAL A 808 -48.52 21.06 43.26
C VAL A 808 -48.71 19.98 44.34
N LEU A 809 -47.77 19.04 44.46
CA LEU A 809 -47.90 17.88 45.35
C LEU A 809 -47.60 18.19 46.82
N LEU A 810 -46.65 19.09 47.07
CA LEU A 810 -46.08 19.39 48.39
C LEU A 810 -46.32 20.85 48.83
N GLY A 811 -47.21 21.58 48.15
CA GLY A 811 -47.44 23.02 48.37
C GLY A 811 -47.92 23.41 49.78
N SER A 812 -48.31 22.44 50.62
CA SER A 812 -48.60 22.65 52.05
C SER A 812 -47.33 22.94 52.88
N GLN A 813 -46.15 22.58 52.37
CA GLN A 813 -44.87 22.80 53.05
C GLN A 813 -44.27 24.15 52.67
N GLN A 814 -43.60 24.79 53.63
CA GLN A 814 -42.97 26.11 53.42
C GLN A 814 -41.92 26.09 52.30
N THR A 815 -41.20 24.98 52.16
CA THR A 815 -40.17 24.72 51.14
C THR A 815 -40.71 24.72 49.71
N TYR A 816 -41.98 24.37 49.52
CA TYR A 816 -42.64 24.27 48.20
C TYR A 816 -43.78 25.28 48.03
N SER A 817 -43.82 26.31 48.88
CA SER A 817 -44.89 27.32 48.92
C SER A 817 -44.97 28.22 47.69
N THR A 818 -43.86 28.41 46.97
CA THR A 818 -43.82 29.17 45.71
C THR A 818 -43.15 28.36 44.60
N PRO A 819 -43.54 28.57 43.32
CA PRO A 819 -42.95 27.82 42.20
C PRO A 819 -41.43 27.97 42.12
N LEU A 820 -40.90 29.17 42.39
CA LEU A 820 -39.46 29.43 42.36
C LEU A 820 -38.73 28.67 43.48
N LEU A 821 -39.27 28.68 44.71
CA LEU A 821 -38.68 27.92 45.83
C LEU A 821 -38.70 26.42 45.56
N SER A 822 -39.77 25.91 44.96
CA SER A 822 -39.86 24.50 44.56
C SER A 822 -38.85 24.12 43.48
N VAL A 823 -38.66 24.97 42.46
CA VAL A 823 -37.63 24.78 41.43
C VAL A 823 -36.21 24.86 42.02
N MET A 824 -35.96 25.78 42.96
CA MET A 824 -34.67 25.86 43.65
C MET A 824 -34.42 24.65 44.55
N LYS A 825 -35.45 24.17 45.26
CA LYS A 825 -35.33 22.97 46.09
C LYS A 825 -35.10 21.73 45.24
N THR A 826 -35.78 21.57 44.10
CA THR A 826 -35.52 20.48 43.15
C THR A 826 -34.13 20.53 42.53
N PHE A 827 -33.64 21.73 42.21
CA PHE A 827 -32.25 21.92 41.80
C PHE A 827 -31.27 21.47 42.89
N ALA A 828 -31.52 21.79 44.16
CA ALA A 828 -30.69 21.32 45.27
C ALA A 828 -30.77 19.77 45.44
N MET A 829 -31.97 19.20 45.30
CA MET A 829 -32.19 17.74 45.38
C MET A 829 -31.48 16.97 44.24
N MET A 830 -31.07 17.64 43.15
CA MET A 830 -30.30 17.03 42.06
C MET A 830 -28.98 16.42 42.53
N LEU A 831 -28.34 17.01 43.55
CA LEU A 831 -27.09 16.51 44.13
C LEU A 831 -27.26 15.21 44.92
N GLY A 832 -28.50 14.73 45.09
CA GLY A 832 -28.85 13.52 45.85
C GLY A 832 -29.37 13.79 47.27
N ASP A 833 -29.42 15.06 47.70
CA ASP A 833 -30.00 15.43 49.00
C ASP A 833 -31.53 15.63 48.90
N ILE A 834 -32.25 14.52 48.87
CA ILE A 834 -33.70 14.47 48.62
C ILE A 834 -34.53 14.89 49.86
N ASN A 835 -33.91 15.01 51.05
CA ASN A 835 -34.59 15.32 52.32
C ASN A 835 -35.85 14.46 52.54
N TYR A 836 -35.72 13.14 52.31
CA TYR A 836 -36.83 12.18 52.33
C TYR A 836 -37.64 12.20 53.64
N HIS A 837 -36.94 12.28 54.77
CA HIS A 837 -37.57 12.23 56.09
C HIS A 837 -38.52 13.43 56.28
N ASP A 838 -37.97 14.64 56.22
CA ASP A 838 -38.70 15.88 56.51
C ASP A 838 -39.77 16.21 55.45
N ALA A 839 -39.49 15.91 54.17
CA ALA A 839 -40.37 16.32 53.07
C ALA A 839 -41.43 15.27 52.71
N PHE A 840 -41.22 13.98 53.00
CA PHE A 840 -42.12 12.91 52.54
C PHE A 840 -42.54 11.92 53.63
N LEU A 841 -41.68 11.61 54.61
CA LEU A 841 -41.99 10.63 55.65
C LEU A 841 -42.79 11.26 56.80
N ASP A 842 -42.29 12.35 57.39
CA ASP A 842 -42.99 13.03 58.50
C ASP A 842 -44.39 13.53 58.09
N PRO A 843 -44.57 14.16 56.91
CA PRO A 843 -45.87 14.58 56.41
C PRO A 843 -46.83 13.42 56.09
N LEU A 844 -46.29 12.23 55.80
CA LEU A 844 -47.08 11.01 55.62
C LEU A 844 -47.58 10.49 56.97
N LEU A 845 -46.70 10.45 57.98
CA LEU A 845 -47.02 10.00 59.34
C LEU A 845 -47.99 10.97 60.04
N SER A 846 -47.87 12.27 59.78
CA SER A 846 -48.80 13.30 60.28
C SER A 846 -50.12 13.40 59.49
N SER A 847 -50.28 12.62 58.39
CA SER A 847 -51.42 12.70 57.47
C SER A 847 -51.61 14.08 56.81
N GLU A 848 -50.54 14.87 56.68
CA GLU A 848 -50.54 16.21 56.07
C GLU A 848 -50.24 16.19 54.56
N LEU A 849 -49.89 15.02 54.01
CA LEU A 849 -49.60 14.82 52.59
C LEU A 849 -50.89 14.56 51.78
N PRO A 850 -51.31 15.47 50.88
CA PRO A 850 -52.62 15.38 50.22
C PRO A 850 -52.74 14.23 49.21
N TYR A 851 -51.63 13.87 48.54
CA TYR A 851 -51.59 12.83 47.51
C TYR A 851 -50.44 11.83 47.74
N PRO A 852 -50.53 10.91 48.72
CA PRO A 852 -49.42 10.04 49.11
C PRO A 852 -48.89 9.17 47.97
N PHE A 853 -49.75 8.38 47.33
CA PHE A 853 -49.33 7.45 46.28
C PHE A 853 -48.65 8.18 45.09
N LEU A 854 -49.24 9.29 44.65
CA LEU A 854 -48.70 10.07 43.53
C LEU A 854 -47.38 10.75 43.90
N SER A 855 -47.26 11.28 45.12
CA SER A 855 -46.05 11.94 45.61
C SER A 855 -44.87 10.98 45.69
N TYR A 856 -45.08 9.76 46.20
CA TYR A 856 -44.05 8.71 46.23
C TYR A 856 -43.71 8.20 44.82
N THR A 857 -44.68 8.13 43.92
CA THR A 857 -44.43 7.74 42.51
C THR A 857 -43.55 8.77 41.81
N VAL A 858 -43.88 10.05 41.93
CA VAL A 858 -43.07 11.15 41.36
C VAL A 858 -41.68 11.21 42.01
N LEU A 859 -41.58 10.95 43.32
CA LEU A 859 -40.31 10.88 44.04
C LEU A 859 -39.40 9.74 43.53
N ILE A 860 -39.93 8.54 43.32
CA ILE A 860 -39.16 7.40 42.79
C ILE A 860 -38.67 7.71 41.37
N ILE A 861 -39.55 8.24 40.51
CA ILE A 861 -39.19 8.64 39.14
C ILE A 861 -38.12 9.74 39.16
N PHE A 862 -38.28 10.74 40.03
CA PHE A 862 -37.30 11.80 40.23
C PHE A 862 -35.93 11.25 40.65
N THR A 863 -35.90 10.34 41.64
CA THR A 863 -34.67 9.73 42.15
C THR A 863 -33.92 8.95 41.08
N LEU A 864 -34.64 8.23 40.22
CA LEU A 864 -34.05 7.48 39.11
C LEU A 864 -33.52 8.40 38.00
N LEU A 865 -34.30 9.40 37.59
CA LEU A 865 -33.95 10.23 36.43
C LEU A 865 -32.91 11.31 36.76
N ILE A 866 -33.03 11.97 37.91
CA ILE A 866 -32.20 13.13 38.24
C ILE A 866 -30.92 12.71 39.01
N PRO A 867 -30.94 12.28 40.28
CA PRO A 867 -29.72 11.90 40.98
C PRO A 867 -28.93 10.73 40.37
N ILE A 868 -29.59 9.74 39.75
CA ILE A 868 -28.90 8.55 39.24
C ILE A 868 -28.51 8.71 37.78
N LEU A 869 -29.49 8.83 36.87
CA LEU A 869 -29.22 8.86 35.44
C LEU A 869 -28.49 10.14 35.04
N LEU A 870 -29.00 11.30 35.42
CA LEU A 870 -28.44 12.59 35.04
C LEU A 870 -27.01 12.78 35.54
N MET A 871 -26.78 12.50 36.82
CA MET A 871 -25.46 12.69 37.43
C MET A 871 -24.42 11.74 36.82
N ASN A 872 -24.76 10.47 36.61
CA ASN A 872 -23.84 9.52 35.97
C ASN A 872 -23.56 9.89 34.51
N LEU A 873 -24.54 10.45 33.78
CA LEU A 873 -24.33 10.96 32.43
C LEU A 873 -23.39 12.17 32.42
N LEU A 874 -23.57 13.12 33.35
CA LEU A 874 -22.68 14.28 33.48
C LEU A 874 -21.24 13.86 33.85
N ILE A 875 -21.09 12.89 34.75
CA ILE A 875 -19.79 12.30 35.08
C ILE A 875 -19.17 11.63 33.85
N GLY A 876 -19.94 10.85 33.10
CA GLY A 876 -19.45 10.19 31.88
C GLY A 876 -18.96 11.17 30.81
N LEU A 877 -19.68 12.29 30.62
CA LEU A 877 -19.27 13.35 29.70
C LEU A 877 -18.01 14.08 30.18
N ALA A 878 -17.94 14.39 31.48
CA ALA A 878 -16.74 15.00 32.06
C ALA A 878 -15.51 14.08 31.94
N VAL A 879 -15.66 12.77 32.16
CA VAL A 879 -14.58 11.79 31.97
C VAL A 879 -14.14 11.73 30.50
N GLY A 880 -15.10 11.78 29.56
CA GLY A 880 -14.83 11.86 28.12
C GLY A 880 -14.03 13.11 27.75
N ASP A 881 -14.49 14.29 28.17
CA ASP A 881 -13.83 15.57 27.91
C ASP A 881 -12.41 15.62 28.50
N ILE A 882 -12.23 15.11 29.73
CA ILE A 882 -10.92 15.03 30.38
C ILE A 882 -9.97 14.11 29.59
N ALA A 883 -10.44 12.93 29.17
CA ALA A 883 -9.63 12.01 28.40
C ALA A 883 -9.20 12.61 27.05
N GLU A 884 -10.09 13.35 26.38
CA GLU A 884 -9.77 14.04 25.12
C GLU A 884 -8.73 15.16 25.34
N VAL A 885 -8.90 15.98 26.37
CA VAL A 885 -7.94 17.07 26.69
C VAL A 885 -6.59 16.51 27.10
N GLN A 886 -6.55 15.42 27.88
CA GLN A 886 -5.31 14.75 28.28
C GLN A 886 -4.55 14.17 27.08
N LYS A 887 -5.25 13.59 26.09
CA LYS A 887 -4.63 13.08 24.86
C LYS A 887 -3.82 14.15 24.11
N TYR A 888 -4.27 15.41 24.15
CA TYR A 888 -3.60 16.54 23.50
C TYR A 888 -2.90 17.49 24.48
N ALA A 889 -2.77 17.12 25.76
CA ALA A 889 -2.31 18.02 26.83
C ALA A 889 -0.90 18.55 26.58
N ALA A 890 0.04 17.66 26.21
CA ALA A 890 1.42 18.03 25.94
C ALA A 890 1.52 19.05 24.78
N LEU A 891 0.75 18.84 23.71
CA LEU A 891 0.68 19.76 22.57
C LEU A 891 0.05 21.10 22.97
N LYS A 892 -1.10 21.05 23.66
CA LYS A 892 -1.87 22.22 24.08
C LYS A 892 -1.06 23.10 25.02
N ARG A 893 -0.23 22.50 25.89
CA ARG A 893 0.72 23.19 26.77
C ARG A 893 1.75 23.99 25.97
N ILE A 894 2.48 23.34 25.06
CA ILE A 894 3.51 24.00 24.25
C ILE A 894 2.89 25.05 23.31
N ALA A 895 1.74 24.73 22.70
CA ALA A 895 1.00 25.66 21.84
C ALA A 895 0.61 26.94 22.58
N MET A 896 0.17 26.83 23.84
CA MET A 896 -0.18 27.97 24.67
C MET A 896 1.05 28.86 24.96
N GLN A 897 2.22 28.27 25.20
CA GLN A 897 3.47 29.01 25.37
C GLN A 897 3.90 29.72 24.09
N VAL A 898 3.91 29.01 22.96
CA VAL A 898 4.26 29.59 21.66
C VAL A 898 3.33 30.75 21.32
N ASN A 899 2.02 30.59 21.54
CA ASN A 899 1.04 31.65 21.33
C ASN A 899 1.26 32.84 22.28
N LEU A 900 1.60 32.58 23.55
CA LEU A 900 1.96 33.63 24.51
C LEU A 900 3.17 34.43 24.03
N HIS A 901 4.25 33.76 23.63
CA HIS A 901 5.45 34.43 23.14
C HIS A 901 5.19 35.20 21.85
N THR A 902 4.41 34.62 20.93
CA THR A 902 3.99 35.26 19.68
C THR A 902 3.21 36.55 19.95
N ASN A 903 2.27 36.53 20.89
CA ASN A 903 1.46 37.70 21.23
C ASN A 903 2.24 38.77 21.99
N LEU A 904 3.19 38.37 22.85
CA LEU A 904 4.09 39.31 23.52
C LEU A 904 5.04 39.97 22.53
N GLU A 905 5.67 39.21 21.65
CA GLU A 905 6.64 39.72 20.69
C GLU A 905 6.02 40.69 19.69
N LYS A 906 4.77 40.44 19.27
CA LYS A 906 3.98 41.39 18.45
C LYS A 906 3.83 42.77 19.14
N LYS A 907 3.73 42.81 20.47
CA LYS A 907 3.53 44.04 21.26
C LYS A 907 4.83 44.72 21.67
N LEU A 908 5.94 43.99 21.77
CA LEU A 908 7.23 44.54 22.23
C LEU A 908 7.93 45.40 21.15
N PRO A 909 8.69 46.43 21.57
CA PRO A 909 9.46 47.27 20.65
C PRO A 909 10.74 46.57 20.16
N ILE A 910 11.18 46.89 18.94
CA ILE A 910 12.29 46.21 18.25
C ILE A 910 13.61 46.38 19.01
N TRP A 911 13.92 47.59 19.47
CA TRP A 911 15.17 47.88 20.18
C TRP A 911 15.34 47.00 21.43
N PHE A 912 14.22 46.61 22.05
CA PHE A 912 14.22 45.72 23.20
C PHE A 912 14.44 44.27 22.74
N LEU A 913 13.72 43.82 21.70
CA LEU A 913 13.90 42.49 21.13
C LEU A 913 15.32 42.27 20.62
N SER A 914 15.90 43.21 19.88
CA SER A 914 17.27 43.12 19.36
C SER A 914 18.34 43.08 20.45
N ARG A 915 18.04 43.53 21.67
CA ARG A 915 18.96 43.48 22.82
C ARG A 915 18.85 42.17 23.60
N VAL A 916 17.69 41.53 23.54
CA VAL A 916 17.29 40.42 24.40
C VAL A 916 17.35 39.08 23.63
N ASP A 917 17.19 39.11 22.31
CA ASP A 917 17.29 37.94 21.45
C ASP A 917 18.74 37.47 21.27
N GLN A 918 18.94 36.15 21.30
CA GLN A 918 20.24 35.50 21.16
C GLN A 918 20.16 34.46 20.04
N GLU A 919 21.14 34.47 19.14
CA GLU A 919 21.17 33.54 17.99
C GLU A 919 21.59 32.11 18.40
N SER A 920 22.42 31.97 19.43
CA SER A 920 22.79 30.69 20.03
C SER A 920 22.94 30.78 21.55
N ILE A 921 22.81 29.64 22.22
CA ILE A 921 23.05 29.49 23.67
C ILE A 921 23.96 28.30 23.93
N THR A 922 24.95 28.50 24.79
CA THR A 922 25.79 27.43 25.35
C THR A 922 25.22 26.95 26.68
N VAL A 923 24.89 25.66 26.75
CA VAL A 923 24.42 24.99 27.96
C VAL A 923 25.54 24.11 28.49
N TYR A 924 25.79 24.18 29.80
CA TYR A 924 26.70 23.26 30.50
C TYR A 924 25.87 22.25 31.29
N PRO A 925 25.69 21.00 30.82
CA PRO A 925 24.83 20.02 31.49
C PRO A 925 25.28 19.69 32.92
N ASN A 926 26.60 19.70 33.15
CA ASN A 926 27.21 19.34 34.43
C ASN A 926 27.30 20.53 35.41
N ARG A 927 26.70 21.68 35.06
CA ARG A 927 26.62 22.87 35.93
C ARG A 927 25.14 23.19 36.21
N PRO A 928 24.76 23.53 37.45
CA PRO A 928 23.40 23.96 37.75
C PRO A 928 23.08 25.24 36.98
N ARG A 929 21.97 25.25 36.21
CA ARG A 929 21.53 26.40 35.40
C ARG A 929 21.14 27.62 36.22
N TYR A 930 20.58 27.40 37.41
CA TYR A 930 20.05 28.45 38.27
C TYR A 930 20.52 28.28 39.71
N CYS A 931 20.64 29.39 40.43
CA CYS A 931 20.95 29.43 41.86
C CYS A 931 19.93 30.30 42.61
N GLY A 932 19.59 29.94 43.84
CA GLY A 932 18.74 30.73 44.74
C GLY A 932 17.24 30.65 44.44
N PHE A 933 16.54 31.79 44.46
CA PHE A 933 15.08 31.86 44.30
C PHE A 933 14.56 31.23 43.00
N MET A 934 15.34 31.29 41.92
CA MET A 934 14.93 30.74 40.62
C MET A 934 14.87 29.21 40.60
N SER A 935 15.66 28.50 41.41
CA SER A 935 15.56 27.04 41.47
C SER A 935 14.28 26.59 42.19
N VAL A 936 13.88 27.31 43.25
CA VAL A 936 12.62 27.07 43.96
C VAL A 936 11.43 27.42 43.06
N PHE A 937 11.49 28.54 42.35
CA PHE A 937 10.45 28.92 41.41
C PHE A 937 10.28 27.89 40.29
N GLN A 938 11.38 27.42 39.69
CA GLN A 938 11.32 26.40 38.65
C GLN A 938 10.78 25.06 39.18
N TYR A 939 11.12 24.68 40.41
CA TYR A 939 10.55 23.48 41.03
C TYR A 939 9.03 23.59 41.25
N CYS A 940 8.53 24.74 41.68
CA CYS A 940 7.09 24.93 41.95
C CYS A 940 6.26 25.18 40.69
N PHE A 941 6.79 25.89 39.69
CA PHE A 941 6.03 26.38 38.53
C PHE A 941 6.55 25.92 37.18
N GLY A 942 7.75 25.34 37.12
CA GLY A 942 8.33 24.72 35.93
C GLY A 942 8.08 23.21 35.89
N CYS A 943 8.18 22.64 34.69
CA CYS A 943 8.02 21.21 34.48
C CYS A 943 9.22 20.42 35.01
N GLU A 944 8.98 19.40 35.85
CA GLU A 944 9.89 18.25 35.96
C GLU A 944 9.69 17.38 34.72
N ASP A 945 10.78 16.95 34.08
CA ASP A 945 10.79 15.94 33.01
C ASP A 945 10.41 14.56 33.61
N SER A 946 9.21 14.43 34.17
CA SER A 946 8.61 13.12 34.43
C SER A 946 8.08 12.58 33.10
N ALA A 947 8.90 11.71 32.53
CA ALA A 947 8.60 10.93 31.34
C ALA A 947 7.33 10.08 31.57
N THR A 948 6.18 10.61 31.21
CA THR A 948 5.02 9.81 30.76
C THR A 948 4.42 10.47 29.54
N ASP A 949 5.22 10.62 28.49
CA ASP A 949 4.70 10.85 27.15
C ASP A 949 4.03 9.56 26.70
N ALA A 950 2.71 9.48 26.91
CA ALA A 950 1.88 8.53 26.20
C ALA A 950 1.91 8.91 24.71
N GLN A 951 2.93 8.42 23.99
CA GLN A 951 2.96 8.45 22.54
C GLN A 951 1.63 7.87 22.04
N SER A 952 0.86 8.68 21.32
CA SER A 952 -0.34 8.23 20.64
C SER A 952 0.08 7.32 19.47
N THR A 953 0.17 6.02 19.77
CA THR A 953 0.48 4.93 18.83
C THR A 953 -0.29 5.05 17.50
N ASP A 954 -1.52 5.59 17.55
CA ASP A 954 -2.40 5.73 16.40
C ASP A 954 -1.85 6.65 15.29
N THR A 955 -1.16 7.75 15.65
CA THR A 955 -0.62 8.69 14.64
C THR A 955 0.61 8.13 13.93
N THR A 956 1.37 7.27 14.61
CA THR A 956 2.56 6.62 14.03
C THR A 956 2.18 5.54 13.00
N LEU A 957 1.05 4.85 13.20
CA LEU A 957 0.57 3.80 12.29
C LEU A 957 0.07 4.37 10.96
N GLU A 958 -0.71 5.46 10.96
CA GLU A 958 -1.22 6.06 9.73
C GLU A 958 -0.08 6.55 8.81
N LEU A 959 0.95 7.16 9.40
CA LEU A 959 2.16 7.58 8.67
C LEU A 959 2.92 6.41 8.06
N GLU A 960 3.07 5.30 8.80
CA GLU A 960 3.75 4.12 8.27
C GLU A 960 2.93 3.44 7.15
N VAL A 961 1.59 3.44 7.25
CA VAL A 961 0.70 2.95 6.17
C VAL A 961 0.82 3.82 4.92
N LEU A 962 0.83 5.15 5.04
CA LEU A 962 1.05 6.05 3.91
C LEU A 962 2.41 5.80 3.24
N LYS A 963 3.46 5.62 4.04
CA LYS A 963 4.80 5.28 3.55
C LYS A 963 4.84 3.93 2.83
N GLN A 964 4.14 2.92 3.33
CA GLN A 964 3.97 1.63 2.64
C GLN A 964 3.21 1.79 1.32
N LYS A 965 2.15 2.61 1.27
CA LYS A 965 1.39 2.90 0.05
C LYS A 965 2.27 3.50 -1.05
N TYR A 966 3.13 4.47 -0.72
CA TYR A 966 4.07 5.05 -1.68
C TYR A 966 5.09 4.02 -2.17
N ARG A 967 5.66 3.22 -1.26
CA ARG A 967 6.57 2.11 -1.63
C ARG A 967 5.90 1.11 -2.56
N LEU A 968 4.66 0.73 -2.30
CA LEU A 968 3.90 -0.21 -3.13
C LEU A 968 3.64 0.37 -4.53
N LYS A 969 3.30 1.67 -4.62
CA LYS A 969 3.11 2.35 -5.90
C LYS A 969 4.40 2.34 -6.73
N ASP A 970 5.53 2.66 -6.11
CA ASP A 970 6.84 2.63 -6.78
C ASP A 970 7.19 1.21 -7.24
N ILE A 971 6.99 0.20 -6.38
CA ILE A 971 7.17 -1.22 -6.74
C ILE A 971 6.27 -1.63 -7.90
N SER A 972 4.99 -1.23 -7.91
CA SER A 972 4.06 -1.54 -9.00
C SER A 972 4.52 -0.96 -10.33
N THR A 973 4.92 0.32 -10.34
CA THR A 973 5.42 0.95 -11.58
C THR A 973 6.72 0.32 -12.07
N LEU A 974 7.59 -0.13 -11.16
CA LEU A 974 8.81 -0.84 -11.49
C LEU A 974 8.51 -2.25 -12.01
N LEU A 975 7.54 -2.94 -11.42
CA LEU A 975 7.11 -4.27 -11.83
C LEU A 975 6.45 -4.24 -13.22
N GLU A 976 5.65 -3.23 -13.54
CA GLU A 976 5.10 -3.04 -14.90
C GLU A 976 6.22 -2.88 -15.94
N LYS A 977 7.21 -2.03 -15.65
CA LYS A 977 8.39 -1.88 -16.53
C LYS A 977 9.18 -3.18 -16.66
N GLN A 978 9.37 -3.92 -15.57
CA GLN A 978 10.04 -5.21 -15.59
C GLN A 978 9.24 -6.24 -16.37
N HIS A 979 7.92 -6.27 -16.25
CA HIS A 979 7.04 -7.18 -16.97
C HIS A 979 7.10 -6.92 -18.47
N ASP A 980 7.09 -5.66 -18.89
CA ASP A 980 7.25 -5.30 -20.30
C ASP A 980 8.62 -5.72 -20.85
N LEU A 981 9.67 -5.61 -20.03
CA LEU A 981 11.00 -6.12 -20.36
C LEU A 981 11.04 -7.66 -20.39
N ILE A 982 10.36 -8.36 -19.49
CA ILE A 982 10.29 -9.82 -19.48
C ILE A 982 9.50 -10.33 -20.68
N LYS A 983 8.37 -9.71 -21.03
CA LYS A 983 7.66 -9.99 -22.28
C LYS A 983 8.58 -9.82 -23.48
N LEU A 984 9.37 -8.74 -23.48
CA LEU A 984 10.38 -8.52 -24.51
C LEU A 984 11.45 -9.62 -24.48
N ILE A 985 11.89 -10.09 -23.31
CA ILE A 985 12.89 -11.19 -23.21
C ILE A 985 12.30 -12.52 -23.68
N ILE A 986 11.09 -12.89 -23.26
CA ILE A 986 10.43 -14.14 -23.66
C ILE A 986 10.21 -14.15 -25.17
N GLN A 987 9.79 -13.02 -25.75
CA GLN A 987 9.71 -12.83 -27.21
C GLN A 987 11.08 -12.95 -27.91
N LYS A 988 12.19 -12.98 -27.16
CA LYS A 988 13.58 -12.94 -27.65
C LYS A 988 14.42 -14.12 -27.18
N MET A 989 13.89 -14.99 -26.33
CA MET A 989 14.61 -16.14 -25.80
C MET A 989 14.57 -17.24 -26.87
N GLU A 990 15.74 -17.73 -27.25
CA GLU A 990 15.85 -18.99 -27.98
C GLU A 990 15.32 -20.09 -27.07
N ILE A 991 14.08 -20.49 -27.27
CA ILE A 991 13.64 -21.82 -26.86
C ILE A 991 14.06 -22.71 -28.03
N VAL A 992 15.36 -23.01 -28.12
CA VAL A 992 15.73 -24.29 -28.70
C VAL A 992 15.11 -25.30 -27.75
N SER A 993 14.12 -26.04 -28.24
CA SER A 993 13.61 -27.19 -27.54
C SER A 993 14.79 -28.14 -27.29
N GLU A 994 15.44 -28.03 -26.13
CA GLU A 994 16.07 -29.20 -25.50
C GLU A 994 15.02 -30.33 -25.35
N ALA A 995 13.73 -30.01 -25.46
CA ALA A 995 12.62 -30.95 -25.61
C ALA A 995 12.57 -31.71 -26.95
N GLU A 996 13.35 -31.34 -27.99
CA GLU A 996 13.47 -32.12 -29.23
C GLU A 996 14.76 -32.95 -29.32
N ASP A 997 15.74 -32.70 -28.43
CA ASP A 997 16.88 -33.60 -28.23
C ASP A 997 16.59 -34.68 -27.14
N GLU A 998 15.38 -34.72 -26.57
CA GLU A 998 14.99 -35.67 -25.53
C GLU A 998 14.34 -36.99 -26.02
N ASP A 999 14.23 -37.23 -27.32
CA ASP A 999 13.91 -38.58 -27.84
C ASP A 999 15.18 -39.30 -28.31
N SER A 1000 16.08 -39.62 -27.37
CA SER A 1000 16.99 -40.78 -27.43
C SER A 1000 18.02 -40.86 -26.29
N ASN A 1001 17.66 -40.62 -25.01
CA ASN A 1001 18.51 -41.08 -23.91
C ASN A 1001 17.78 -41.21 -22.55
N ASP A 1002 17.24 -42.40 -22.31
CA ASP A 1002 16.79 -42.93 -21.01
C ASP A 1002 17.85 -42.86 -19.88
N LEU A 1003 19.07 -42.43 -20.18
CA LEU A 1003 20.17 -42.36 -19.23
C LEU A 1003 20.08 -41.14 -18.28
N PHE A 1004 19.47 -40.02 -18.69
CA PHE A 1004 19.49 -38.77 -17.90
C PHE A 1004 18.42 -38.74 -16.81
N GLN A 1005 17.18 -39.18 -17.09
CA GLN A 1005 16.15 -39.35 -16.05
C GLN A 1005 16.59 -40.35 -14.98
N HIS A 1006 17.30 -41.41 -15.38
CA HIS A 1006 17.89 -42.35 -14.43
C HIS A 1006 19.02 -41.72 -13.61
N LYS A 1007 19.82 -40.80 -14.17
CA LYS A 1007 20.88 -40.06 -13.47
C LYS A 1007 20.33 -38.97 -12.54
N PHE A 1008 19.24 -38.31 -12.90
CA PHE A 1008 18.58 -37.29 -12.08
C PHE A 1008 17.76 -37.92 -10.95
N ARG A 1009 17.03 -39.02 -11.21
CA ARG A 1009 16.43 -39.85 -10.14
C ARG A 1009 17.51 -40.44 -9.23
N LYS A 1010 18.63 -40.94 -9.79
CA LYS A 1010 19.75 -41.48 -9.01
C LYS A 1010 20.42 -40.39 -8.16
N ARG A 1011 20.62 -39.16 -8.67
CA ARG A 1011 21.15 -38.04 -7.88
C ARG A 1011 20.17 -37.53 -6.81
N GLN A 1012 18.86 -37.52 -7.07
CA GLN A 1012 17.86 -37.20 -6.05
C GLN A 1012 17.71 -38.30 -4.99
N LEU A 1013 17.86 -39.58 -5.38
CA LEU A 1013 17.90 -40.73 -4.47
C LEU A 1013 19.21 -40.75 -3.64
N GLU A 1014 20.36 -40.44 -4.24
CA GLU A 1014 21.66 -40.31 -3.55
C GLU A 1014 21.66 -39.14 -2.55
N HIS A 1015 21.00 -38.02 -2.86
CA HIS A 1015 20.84 -36.91 -1.90
C HIS A 1015 19.87 -37.23 -0.75
N LYS A 1016 18.78 -37.97 -1.00
CA LYS A 1016 17.83 -38.42 0.04
C LYS A 1016 18.39 -39.55 0.93
N ASN A 1017 19.32 -40.37 0.42
CA ASN A 1017 19.92 -41.47 1.16
C ASN A 1017 21.12 -41.06 2.06
N SER A 1018 21.67 -39.85 1.87
CA SER A 1018 22.85 -39.38 2.63
C SER A 1018 22.67 -39.29 4.15
N LYS A 1019 21.45 -39.20 4.67
CA LYS A 1019 21.17 -39.22 6.12
C LYS A 1019 20.94 -40.63 6.70
N TRP A 1020 20.59 -41.61 5.85
CA TRP A 1020 20.31 -42.98 6.26
C TRP A 1020 21.54 -43.89 6.16
N ASP A 1021 22.49 -43.59 5.28
CA ASP A 1021 23.74 -44.36 5.14
C ASP A 1021 24.69 -44.23 6.34
N THR A 1022 24.66 -43.10 7.06
CA THR A 1022 25.39 -42.92 8.32
C THR A 1022 24.79 -43.74 9.46
N VAL A 1023 23.47 -43.86 9.50
CA VAL A 1023 22.74 -44.68 10.48
C VAL A 1023 22.92 -46.17 10.16
N LEU A 1024 22.85 -46.57 8.88
CA LEU A 1024 23.10 -47.94 8.44
C LEU A 1024 24.56 -48.38 8.64
N LYS A 1025 25.54 -47.47 8.51
CA LYS A 1025 26.94 -47.74 8.89
C LYS A 1025 27.10 -47.93 10.40
N ALA A 1026 26.44 -47.10 11.22
CA ALA A 1026 26.48 -47.22 12.68
C ALA A 1026 25.79 -48.50 13.20
N VAL A 1027 24.72 -48.95 12.53
CA VAL A 1027 24.02 -50.19 12.85
C VAL A 1027 24.82 -51.42 12.37
N LYS A 1028 25.51 -51.34 11.22
CA LYS A 1028 26.38 -52.44 10.74
C LYS A 1028 27.67 -52.61 11.54
N THR A 1029 28.20 -51.56 12.17
CA THR A 1029 29.38 -51.67 13.06
C THR A 1029 29.07 -52.33 14.40
N ASN A 1030 27.79 -52.46 14.79
CA ASN A 1030 27.38 -53.04 16.07
C ASN A 1030 27.02 -54.54 16.03
N VAL A 1031 27.23 -55.24 14.89
CA VAL A 1031 26.88 -56.67 14.73
C VAL A 1031 28.11 -57.58 14.63
N SER A 1032 29.33 -57.06 14.80
CA SER A 1032 30.54 -57.89 14.83
C SER A 1032 31.49 -57.50 15.95
N ASN A 1033 31.25 -57.98 17.17
CA ASN A 1033 32.19 -58.93 17.81
C ASN A 1033 31.73 -59.36 19.22
N PRO A 1034 31.96 -60.63 19.58
CA PRO A 1034 31.54 -61.21 20.85
C PRO A 1034 32.58 -61.01 21.98
N THR A 1035 32.03 -60.96 23.19
CA THR A 1035 32.51 -61.55 24.46
C THR A 1035 33.64 -60.91 25.29
N THR A 1036 33.34 -60.96 26.60
CA THR A 1036 34.22 -60.88 27.80
C THR A 1036 34.65 -59.48 28.22
N GLU A 1037 34.62 -59.07 29.49
CA GLU A 1037 34.09 -59.55 30.77
C GLU A 1037 34.49 -58.45 31.80
N LYS A 1038 33.69 -58.21 32.85
CA LYS A 1038 34.12 -57.65 34.18
C LYS A 1038 34.66 -56.19 34.18
N ASN A 1039 34.41 -55.32 35.15
CA ASN A 1039 33.89 -55.41 36.51
C ASN A 1039 33.33 -54.02 36.89
N ASN A 1040 32.39 -54.02 37.85
CA ASN A 1040 32.21 -53.11 39.00
C ASN A 1040 32.42 -51.59 38.79
N SER A 1041 31.59 -50.66 39.26
CA SER A 1041 30.85 -50.57 40.53
C SER A 1041 30.21 -49.17 40.60
N PHE A 1042 29.01 -49.08 41.21
CA PHE A 1042 28.48 -47.98 42.07
C PHE A 1042 28.68 -46.53 41.58
N PHE A 1043 27.66 -45.71 41.33
CA PHE A 1043 26.39 -45.45 42.04
C PHE A 1043 25.34 -44.92 41.06
#